data_AF-A0A963V1B0-F1
#
_entry.id   AF-A0A963V1B0-F1
#
_cell.length_a   1.000
_cell.length_b   1.000
_cell.length_c   1.000
_cell.angle_alpha   90.00
_cell.angle_beta   90.00
_cell.angle_gamma   90.00
#
_symmetry.space_group_name_H-M   'P 1'
#
loop_
_entity.id
_entity.type
_entity.pdbx_description
1 polymer ?
#
loop_
_entity_poly.entity_id
_entity_poly.type
_entity_poly.pdbx_seq_one_letter_code
_entity_poly.pdbx_strand_id
1 'polypeptide(L)'
;MAAVILVLSLIAVPVAALAETIRLRAGEHQGFSRIALDLAAPADWHIGRTRSGYELRLSRADISYDVARVFRAIPRSRIADIADGTRPGTLALTLGCDCHALAFQTGSGTIVVDVHDGPAPEGSPFEAVFNEPDIPGLVPILPLFEAGEEGDVALVRRPTAEPDPRLALSQAGLAAGRSVAVPQPPPPAHGADSQAPANPVAALPLPLVPPADVADRALNLSVLAIPDPRVAEIEADLLEQLGRAAAQGLIDTDVRGRRDKAGTTPAPNHAQPTVVDPPLPASPPGDPFVHIETGIDRDVIRRPERVPVTADGMTCLADADVAIQDWGDDRPASRQIAELRTGLVGEFDRPSHHAVVALARLYLYLGFGAEARAVVAAFPPAGSEGQLILDMGAILDGEASQAPSRLSGMTDCDTAVALWGVLARSEPDSGVTVNTGAVVRAFSALPLHLRMALGVPLSDRLIRVGAIDAARAIRDAINRATATGGEAVGMMDARIKLARGEAHEAEALFDRIAMSNDPDAAEALILTIRSRLDRGEAVPVKLADTAAALAFEMQAEASGGRLEQAHLLARASTGDIDEAFAAYDRWMDLGMPDPLQAETLRMLWSRVVKVTDDQTFLTAIFSDRHSPEQAEPDPELRLAIAERLLGLGFNDEVRSILHGDVGETGAGRRLRAEAAIGSFDARTALAEIEGLDDEGSQLIRARALAMLGDHSAAASVYAAAERPADAGIEAWRAGDLVRAAEIGPDPLRAALAEIRPVPGDRQSATPDSFGPMAEAQKLVEDSKAARDALAVLLATTGEPANPN
;
A
#
# COMPACT_ATOMS: atom_id res chain seq x y z
N MET A 1 -20.08 74.48 -39.44
CA MET A 1 -18.65 74.24 -39.12
C MET A 1 -18.40 74.00 -37.63
N ALA A 2 -18.74 74.93 -36.71
CA ALA A 2 -18.40 74.81 -35.27
C ALA A 2 -18.66 73.42 -34.63
N ALA A 3 -19.82 72.81 -34.88
CA ALA A 3 -20.17 71.49 -34.33
C ALA A 3 -19.22 70.34 -34.75
N VAL A 4 -18.60 70.42 -35.94
CA VAL A 4 -17.69 69.36 -36.44
C VAL A 4 -16.34 69.42 -35.73
N ILE A 5 -15.87 70.63 -35.39
CA ILE A 5 -14.61 70.83 -34.66
C ILE A 5 -14.72 70.26 -33.25
N LEU A 6 -15.85 70.48 -32.56
CA LEU A 6 -16.08 69.96 -31.21
C LEU A 6 -16.05 68.43 -31.15
N VAL A 7 -16.55 67.74 -32.19
CA VAL A 7 -16.53 66.26 -32.27
C VAL A 7 -15.11 65.74 -32.54
N LEU A 8 -14.33 66.38 -33.42
CA LEU A 8 -12.92 66.00 -33.61
C LEU A 8 -12.09 66.22 -32.34
N SER A 9 -12.35 67.28 -31.57
CA SER A 9 -11.64 67.55 -30.31
C SER A 9 -11.89 66.50 -29.22
N LEU A 10 -13.00 65.74 -29.27
CA LEU A 10 -13.29 64.68 -28.29
C LEU A 10 -12.61 63.34 -28.61
N ILE A 11 -12.14 63.14 -29.85
CA ILE A 11 -11.46 61.91 -30.30
C ILE A 11 -9.94 62.00 -30.01
N ALA A 12 -9.43 63.20 -29.71
CA ALA A 12 -8.03 63.45 -29.38
C ALA A 12 -7.68 63.22 -27.89
N VAL A 13 -8.45 62.39 -27.16
CA VAL A 13 -7.99 61.84 -25.88
C VAL A 13 -6.91 60.80 -26.20
N PRO A 14 -5.65 60.96 -25.75
CA PRO A 14 -4.66 59.92 -25.93
C PRO A 14 -5.10 58.70 -25.14
N VAL A 15 -5.31 57.58 -25.83
CA VAL A 15 -5.40 56.27 -25.17
C VAL A 15 -4.02 56.00 -24.59
N ALA A 16 -3.87 56.28 -23.30
CA ALA A 16 -2.72 55.81 -22.55
C ALA A 16 -2.72 54.28 -22.65
N ALA A 17 -1.70 53.72 -23.29
CA ALA A 17 -1.51 52.28 -23.32
C ALA A 17 -1.39 51.80 -21.86
N LEU A 18 -2.37 51.01 -21.42
CA LEU A 18 -2.35 50.42 -20.09
C LEU A 18 -1.27 49.35 -20.09
N ALA A 19 -0.08 49.70 -19.58
CA ALA A 19 1.00 48.75 -19.40
C ALA A 19 0.53 47.63 -18.47
N GLU A 20 0.81 46.39 -18.86
CA GLU A 20 0.53 45.21 -18.04
C GLU A 20 1.41 45.28 -16.78
N THR A 21 0.80 45.18 -15.60
CA THR A 21 1.54 45.16 -14.32
C THR A 21 1.72 43.73 -13.85
N ILE A 22 2.86 43.14 -14.20
CA ILE A 22 3.28 41.83 -13.72
C ILE A 22 3.61 41.94 -12.24
N ARG A 23 3.02 41.09 -11.41
CA ARG A 23 3.42 40.94 -10.00
C ARG A 23 4.45 39.84 -9.86
N LEU A 24 5.62 40.19 -9.35
CA LEU A 24 6.65 39.20 -9.06
C LEU A 24 6.23 38.36 -7.85
N ARG A 25 6.32 37.04 -7.99
CA ARG A 25 6.35 36.09 -6.87
C ARG A 25 7.81 35.81 -6.52
N ALA A 26 8.10 35.56 -5.25
CA ALA A 26 9.46 35.31 -4.77
C ALA A 26 9.46 34.28 -3.62
N GLY A 27 10.50 33.46 -3.54
CA GLY A 27 10.67 32.43 -2.50
C GLY A 27 12.15 32.23 -2.14
N GLU A 28 12.42 31.94 -0.87
CA GLU A 28 13.77 31.66 -0.35
C GLU A 28 13.92 30.17 -0.08
N HIS A 29 14.95 29.56 -0.65
CA HIS A 29 15.21 28.12 -0.55
C HIS A 29 16.64 27.87 -0.04
N GLN A 30 16.95 26.63 0.33
CA GLN A 30 18.30 26.26 0.73
C GLN A 30 19.23 26.27 -0.50
N GLY A 31 20.14 27.24 -0.55
CA GLY A 31 21.13 27.41 -1.63
C GLY A 31 20.72 28.33 -2.78
N PHE A 32 19.47 28.79 -2.86
CA PHE A 32 19.02 29.73 -3.89
C PHE A 32 17.81 30.59 -3.49
N SER A 33 17.64 31.72 -4.19
CA SER A 33 16.46 32.61 -4.08
C SER A 33 15.73 32.67 -5.42
N ARG A 34 14.45 32.30 -5.43
CA ARG A 34 13.58 32.17 -6.62
C ARG A 34 12.77 33.42 -6.87
N ILE A 35 12.70 33.87 -8.13
CA ILE A 35 11.78 34.89 -8.64
C ILE A 35 10.92 34.26 -9.74
N ALA A 36 9.61 34.48 -9.71
CA ALA A 36 8.69 34.01 -10.75
C ALA A 36 7.81 35.16 -11.29
N LEU A 37 7.63 35.18 -12.61
CA LEU A 37 6.91 36.20 -13.37
C LEU A 37 5.77 35.55 -14.17
N ASP A 38 4.53 35.80 -13.73
CA ASP A 38 3.32 35.34 -14.41
C ASP A 38 2.97 36.32 -15.54
N LEU A 39 3.02 35.87 -16.80
CA LEU A 39 2.64 36.65 -17.98
C LEU A 39 1.16 36.44 -18.32
N ALA A 40 0.40 37.51 -18.62
CA ALA A 40 -1.00 37.37 -19.05
C ALA A 40 -1.14 36.94 -20.53
N ALA A 41 -0.07 37.08 -21.32
CA ALA A 41 0.04 36.58 -22.69
C ALA A 41 1.51 36.20 -23.00
N PRO A 42 1.76 35.19 -23.85
CA PRO A 42 3.13 34.76 -24.20
C PRO A 42 3.99 35.90 -24.73
N ALA A 43 5.25 35.93 -24.31
CA ALA A 43 6.27 36.85 -24.80
C ALA A 43 7.63 36.13 -24.81
N ASP A 44 8.44 36.40 -25.83
CA ASP A 44 9.83 35.95 -25.88
C ASP A 44 10.62 36.68 -24.79
N TRP A 45 11.56 35.98 -24.15
CA TRP A 45 12.34 36.53 -23.06
C TRP A 45 13.81 36.14 -23.19
N HIS A 46 14.71 37.03 -22.76
CA HIS A 46 16.15 36.81 -22.71
C HIS A 46 16.70 37.39 -21.41
N ILE A 47 17.58 36.65 -20.73
CA ILE A 47 18.30 37.11 -19.54
C ILE A 47 19.81 36.99 -19.78
N GLY A 48 20.60 37.91 -19.23
CA GLY A 48 22.05 37.82 -19.29
C GLY A 48 22.77 38.64 -18.21
N ARG A 49 24.06 38.34 -18.04
CA ARG A 49 24.90 38.90 -16.98
C ARG A 49 25.26 40.36 -17.26
N THR A 50 25.07 41.20 -16.24
CA THR A 50 25.44 42.61 -16.21
C THR A 50 26.59 42.84 -15.21
N ARG A 51 27.06 44.08 -15.08
CA ARG A 51 28.13 44.44 -14.11
C ARG A 51 27.71 44.32 -12.64
N SER A 52 26.41 44.23 -12.35
CA SER A 52 25.85 44.25 -10.99
C SER A 52 24.93 43.06 -10.69
N GLY A 53 24.74 42.15 -11.64
CA GLY A 53 23.82 41.01 -11.53
C GLY A 53 23.29 40.62 -12.90
N TYR A 54 21.98 40.66 -13.12
CA TYR A 54 21.31 40.27 -14.37
C TYR A 54 20.31 41.33 -14.84
N GLU A 55 20.02 41.34 -16.15
CA GLU A 55 18.85 42.03 -16.70
C GLU A 55 18.03 41.03 -17.52
N LEU A 56 16.74 40.91 -17.19
CA LEU A 56 15.74 40.17 -17.96
C LEU A 56 15.04 41.15 -18.92
N ARG A 57 14.95 40.79 -20.20
CA ARG A 57 14.21 41.53 -21.22
C ARG A 57 13.09 40.65 -21.77
N LEU A 58 11.91 41.24 -21.95
CA LEU A 58 10.80 40.65 -22.68
C LEU A 58 10.68 41.32 -24.06
N SER A 59 10.15 40.63 -25.07
CA SER A 59 9.88 41.22 -26.40
C SER A 59 8.74 42.27 -26.38
N ARG A 60 8.04 42.39 -25.24
CA ARG A 60 6.98 43.36 -24.97
C ARG A 60 7.47 44.53 -24.10
N ALA A 61 7.37 45.75 -24.65
CA ALA A 61 7.73 46.99 -23.96
C ALA A 61 6.55 47.62 -23.18
N ASP A 62 5.33 47.06 -23.30
CA ASP A 62 4.11 47.50 -22.63
C ASP A 62 3.94 46.87 -21.24
N ILE A 63 5.04 46.66 -20.51
CA ILE A 63 5.10 45.90 -19.26
C ILE A 63 5.73 46.74 -18.14
N SER A 64 5.20 46.56 -16.92
CA SER A 64 5.61 47.20 -15.66
C SER A 64 5.63 46.16 -14.53
N TYR A 65 6.48 46.36 -13.52
CA TYR A 65 6.76 45.32 -12.50
C TYR A 65 6.38 45.74 -11.06
N ASP A 66 5.40 45.04 -10.46
CA ASP A 66 5.07 45.17 -9.02
C ASP A 66 6.05 44.36 -8.17
N VAL A 67 7.19 45.00 -7.85
CA VAL A 67 8.25 44.45 -7.00
C VAL A 67 7.98 44.60 -5.50
N ALA A 68 6.88 45.26 -5.09
CA ALA A 68 6.68 45.79 -3.73
C ALA A 68 6.50 44.75 -2.61
N ARG A 69 6.50 43.46 -2.96
CA ARG A 69 6.40 42.32 -2.03
C ARG A 69 7.61 41.37 -2.05
N VAL A 70 8.52 41.47 -3.00
CA VAL A 70 9.66 40.54 -3.17
C VAL A 70 10.47 40.41 -1.88
N PHE A 71 10.97 41.53 -1.35
CA PHE A 71 11.77 41.59 -0.12
C PHE A 71 10.96 41.43 1.18
N ARG A 72 9.74 40.87 1.10
CA ARG A 72 9.02 40.30 2.25
C ARG A 72 9.11 38.78 2.29
N ALA A 73 9.43 38.14 1.17
CA ALA A 73 9.56 36.70 1.02
C ALA A 73 11.02 36.23 0.91
N ILE A 74 11.92 37.07 0.37
CA ILE A 74 13.35 36.76 0.28
C ILE A 74 14.25 37.75 1.06
N PRO A 75 15.35 37.29 1.67
CA PRO A 75 16.40 38.13 2.22
C PRO A 75 17.21 38.84 1.12
N ARG A 76 17.89 39.93 1.47
CA ARG A 76 18.79 40.67 0.57
C ARG A 76 20.23 40.12 0.51
N SER A 77 20.40 38.82 0.78
CA SER A 77 21.69 38.13 0.72
C SER A 77 22.10 37.82 -0.72
N ARG A 78 21.22 37.17 -1.49
CA ARG A 78 21.49 36.83 -2.90
C ARG A 78 21.10 37.93 -3.87
N ILE A 79 19.87 38.40 -3.77
CA ILE A 79 19.34 39.51 -4.56
C ILE A 79 19.33 40.75 -3.66
N ALA A 80 20.27 41.65 -3.86
CA ALA A 80 20.40 42.87 -3.06
C ALA A 80 19.32 43.92 -3.40
N ASP A 81 18.89 43.98 -4.67
CA ASP A 81 17.83 44.88 -5.14
C ASP A 81 17.19 44.37 -6.44
N ILE A 82 15.93 44.72 -6.70
CA ILE A 82 15.24 44.51 -7.99
C ILE A 82 14.54 45.82 -8.36
N ALA A 83 14.73 46.25 -9.61
CA ALA A 83 14.14 47.47 -10.17
C ALA A 83 13.75 47.27 -11.65
N ASP A 84 12.98 48.21 -12.21
CA ASP A 84 12.88 48.36 -13.66
C ASP A 84 14.29 48.56 -14.25
N GLY A 85 14.59 47.89 -15.36
CA GLY A 85 15.90 47.88 -15.98
C GLY A 85 16.16 49.10 -16.87
N THR A 86 17.14 48.97 -17.76
CA THR A 86 17.63 50.10 -18.58
C THR A 86 16.65 50.55 -19.69
N ARG A 87 15.55 49.82 -19.91
CA ARG A 87 14.54 50.11 -20.95
C ARG A 87 13.13 49.71 -20.45
N PRO A 88 12.04 50.26 -21.03
CA PRO A 88 10.69 49.78 -20.74
C PRO A 88 10.53 48.28 -20.99
N GLY A 89 9.81 47.57 -20.12
CA GLY A 89 9.65 46.11 -20.18
C GLY A 89 10.85 45.29 -19.70
N THR A 90 11.97 45.89 -19.25
CA THR A 90 13.12 45.14 -18.71
C THR A 90 13.17 45.18 -17.18
N LEU A 91 13.70 44.13 -16.56
CA LEU A 91 13.82 43.97 -15.11
C LEU A 91 15.30 43.76 -14.74
N ALA A 92 15.85 44.60 -13.88
CA ALA A 92 17.21 44.47 -13.38
C ALA A 92 17.25 43.81 -12.00
N LEU A 93 18.08 42.78 -11.85
CA LEU A 93 18.36 42.09 -10.59
C LEU A 93 19.80 42.41 -10.18
N THR A 94 19.98 43.05 -9.02
CA THR A 94 21.30 43.33 -8.44
C THR A 94 21.66 42.25 -7.43
N LEU A 95 22.85 41.66 -7.54
CA LEU A 95 23.33 40.61 -6.65
C LEU A 95 23.99 41.16 -5.39
N GLY A 96 23.85 40.44 -4.27
CA GLY A 96 24.50 40.70 -2.99
C GLY A 96 25.72 39.81 -2.71
N CYS A 97 25.98 38.81 -3.55
CA CYS A 97 27.00 37.77 -3.36
C CYS A 97 27.66 37.35 -4.69
N ASP A 98 28.75 36.58 -4.58
CA ASP A 98 29.36 35.90 -5.73
C ASP A 98 28.52 34.65 -6.05
N CYS A 99 27.53 34.88 -6.90
CA CYS A 99 26.36 34.03 -7.12
C CYS A 99 25.98 34.07 -8.61
N HIS A 100 25.18 33.09 -9.06
CA HIS A 100 24.74 32.97 -10.45
C HIS A 100 23.24 32.76 -10.58
N ALA A 101 22.68 32.95 -11.77
CA ALA A 101 21.28 32.72 -12.06
C ALA A 101 21.10 31.60 -13.09
N LEU A 102 20.07 30.79 -12.86
CA LEU A 102 19.48 29.88 -13.82
C LEU A 102 18.07 30.38 -14.14
N ALA A 103 17.63 30.28 -15.40
CA ALA A 103 16.31 30.74 -15.80
C ALA A 103 15.63 29.77 -16.77
N PHE A 104 14.32 29.60 -16.61
CA PHE A 104 13.52 28.73 -17.45
C PHE A 104 12.06 29.23 -17.52
N GLN A 105 11.26 28.64 -18.41
CA GLN A 105 9.84 28.93 -18.52
C GLN A 105 9.05 27.64 -18.32
N THR A 106 8.01 27.72 -17.49
CA THR A 106 7.10 26.60 -17.23
C THR A 106 6.11 26.41 -18.38
N GLY A 107 5.47 25.24 -18.49
CA GLY A 107 4.38 25.00 -19.44
C GLY A 107 3.18 25.95 -19.30
N SER A 108 3.02 26.59 -18.14
CA SER A 108 2.02 27.65 -17.90
C SER A 108 2.40 29.03 -18.47
N GLY A 109 3.59 29.18 -19.07
CA GLY A 109 4.12 30.45 -19.56
C GLY A 109 4.82 31.31 -18.49
N THR A 110 4.76 30.94 -17.21
CA THR A 110 5.47 31.60 -16.11
C THR A 110 6.99 31.48 -16.30
N ILE A 111 7.71 32.62 -16.30
CA ILE A 111 9.18 32.67 -16.32
C ILE A 111 9.70 32.58 -14.89
N VAL A 112 10.70 31.75 -14.66
CA VAL A 112 11.37 31.54 -13.36
C VAL A 112 12.84 31.92 -13.49
N VAL A 113 13.36 32.62 -12.48
CA VAL A 113 14.78 33.00 -12.35
C VAL A 113 15.24 32.65 -10.94
N ASP A 114 16.14 31.69 -10.83
CA ASP A 114 16.69 31.16 -9.59
C ASP A 114 18.13 31.64 -9.40
N VAL A 115 18.41 32.39 -8.33
CA VAL A 115 19.74 32.90 -8.01
C VAL A 115 20.39 31.99 -6.98
N HIS A 116 21.37 31.19 -7.42
CA HIS A 116 22.09 30.19 -6.64
C HIS A 116 23.39 30.75 -6.01
N ASP A 117 23.76 30.19 -4.86
CA ASP A 117 25.04 30.46 -4.20
C ASP A 117 26.24 29.93 -5.03
N GLY A 118 27.30 30.74 -5.17
CA GLY A 118 28.56 30.34 -5.81
C GLY A 118 28.65 30.59 -7.32
N PRO A 119 29.80 30.22 -7.94
CA PRO A 119 30.05 30.47 -9.36
C PRO A 119 29.16 29.63 -10.27
N ALA A 120 28.89 30.15 -11.47
CA ALA A 120 28.08 29.46 -12.47
C ALA A 120 28.76 28.19 -13.02
N PRO A 121 27.98 27.18 -13.46
CA PRO A 121 28.48 26.07 -14.25
C PRO A 121 29.20 26.54 -15.53
N GLU A 122 30.26 25.82 -15.91
CA GLU A 122 31.01 26.10 -17.14
C GLU A 122 30.09 25.96 -18.37
N GLY A 123 30.05 27.00 -19.21
CA GLY A 123 29.15 27.06 -20.37
C GLY A 123 27.73 27.53 -20.10
N SER A 124 27.38 27.97 -18.87
CA SER A 124 26.05 28.54 -18.58
C SER A 124 25.69 29.69 -19.54
N PRO A 125 24.56 29.61 -20.28
CA PRO A 125 24.20 30.62 -21.28
C PRO A 125 23.84 31.96 -20.65
N PHE A 126 23.42 31.97 -19.39
CA PHE A 126 22.99 33.17 -18.67
C PHE A 126 24.17 34.06 -18.25
N GLU A 127 25.40 33.53 -18.22
CA GLU A 127 26.62 34.32 -17.95
C GLU A 127 27.09 35.16 -19.14
N ALA A 128 26.43 35.08 -20.30
CA ALA A 128 26.73 35.90 -21.45
C ALA A 128 26.64 37.40 -21.13
N VAL A 129 27.66 38.17 -21.52
CA VAL A 129 27.78 39.61 -21.23
C VAL A 129 26.70 40.37 -22.00
N PHE A 130 25.71 40.88 -21.28
CA PHE A 130 24.42 41.29 -21.84
C PHE A 130 24.43 42.72 -22.40
N ASN A 131 25.09 42.91 -23.55
CA ASN A 131 25.52 44.23 -24.00
C ASN A 131 25.33 44.49 -25.52
N GLU A 132 24.15 44.17 -26.07
CA GLU A 132 23.79 44.48 -27.46
C GLU A 132 22.66 45.54 -27.61
N PRO A 133 22.76 46.43 -28.64
CA PRO A 133 21.68 47.30 -29.10
C PRO A 133 20.77 46.60 -30.12
N ASP A 134 19.65 47.23 -30.48
CA ASP A 134 18.56 46.57 -31.22
C ASP A 134 18.89 46.22 -32.67
N ILE A 135 18.65 44.96 -33.06
CA ILE A 135 18.42 44.52 -34.43
C ILE A 135 17.16 43.63 -34.44
N PRO A 136 16.15 43.87 -35.31
CA PRO A 136 14.96 43.02 -35.36
C PRO A 136 15.23 41.67 -36.05
N GLY A 137 14.88 40.58 -35.37
CA GLY A 137 14.79 39.24 -35.95
C GLY A 137 16.06 38.39 -35.84
N LEU A 138 16.14 37.58 -34.78
CA LEU A 138 17.04 36.42 -34.67
C LEU A 138 16.25 35.20 -34.21
N VAL A 139 16.83 34.01 -34.44
CA VAL A 139 16.13 32.71 -34.46
C VAL A 139 16.05 32.09 -33.05
N PRO A 140 14.96 31.40 -32.66
CA PRO A 140 14.92 30.63 -31.42
C PRO A 140 16.01 29.56 -31.40
N ILE A 141 16.83 29.53 -30.33
CA ILE A 141 17.88 28.54 -30.15
C ILE A 141 17.25 27.23 -29.68
N LEU A 142 16.89 26.38 -30.63
CA LEU A 142 16.72 24.95 -30.40
C LEU A 142 18.11 24.31 -30.23
N PRO A 143 18.34 23.46 -29.21
CA PRO A 143 19.58 22.70 -29.08
C PRO A 143 19.61 21.57 -30.12
N LEU A 144 20.11 21.87 -31.32
CA LEU A 144 20.45 20.87 -32.33
C LEU A 144 21.72 20.12 -31.90
N PHE A 145 21.55 18.94 -31.29
CA PHE A 145 22.61 17.93 -31.26
C PHE A 145 22.66 17.21 -32.61
N GLU A 146 23.49 17.72 -33.53
CA GLU A 146 23.87 16.96 -34.72
C GLU A 146 24.83 15.82 -34.33
N ALA A 147 24.59 14.61 -34.85
CA ALA A 147 25.47 13.47 -34.64
C ALA A 147 26.73 13.58 -35.52
N GLY A 148 27.87 13.87 -34.89
CA GLY A 148 29.19 13.85 -35.53
C GLY A 148 29.81 12.45 -35.58
N GLU A 149 30.60 12.19 -36.63
CA GLU A 149 31.12 10.85 -36.98
C GLU A 149 32.22 10.30 -36.04
N GLU A 150 32.55 9.03 -36.25
CA GLU A 150 33.51 8.22 -35.49
C GLU A 150 34.89 8.88 -35.31
N GLY A 151 35.31 9.03 -34.06
CA GLY A 151 36.67 9.44 -33.68
C GLY A 151 37.21 8.55 -32.55
N ASP A 152 38.42 8.03 -32.73
CA ASP A 152 39.03 7.00 -31.87
C ASP A 152 39.40 7.57 -30.48
N VAL A 153 38.59 7.27 -29.44
CA VAL A 153 38.81 7.76 -28.06
C VAL A 153 39.50 6.71 -27.20
N ALA A 154 40.78 6.90 -26.95
CA ALA A 154 41.55 6.06 -26.03
C ALA A 154 41.02 6.16 -24.59
N LEU A 155 40.86 5.01 -23.92
CA LEU A 155 40.36 4.86 -22.55
C LEU A 155 41.20 5.64 -21.52
N VAL A 156 40.75 6.86 -21.16
CA VAL A 156 41.30 7.62 -20.03
C VAL A 156 40.84 6.97 -18.72
N ARG A 157 41.71 6.11 -18.16
CA ARG A 157 41.55 5.61 -16.79
C ARG A 157 41.46 6.77 -15.79
N ARG A 158 40.38 6.83 -15.01
CA ARG A 158 40.36 7.62 -13.77
C ARG A 158 41.46 7.10 -12.82
N PRO A 159 42.21 7.98 -12.14
CA PRO A 159 43.14 7.55 -11.10
C PRO A 159 42.36 6.99 -9.92
N THR A 160 42.77 5.82 -9.42
CA THR A 160 42.26 5.24 -8.17
C THR A 160 42.84 6.02 -6.99
N ALA A 161 41.99 6.44 -6.05
CA ALA A 161 42.46 6.95 -4.76
C ALA A 161 43.16 5.82 -3.97
N GLU A 162 44.34 6.09 -3.42
CA GLU A 162 45.04 5.15 -2.55
C GLU A 162 44.40 5.12 -1.14
N PRO A 163 44.14 3.95 -0.55
CA PRO A 163 43.67 3.86 0.84
C PRO A 163 44.82 4.11 1.84
N ASP A 164 44.53 4.83 2.93
CA ASP A 164 45.51 5.15 3.99
C ASP A 164 46.09 3.86 4.62
N PRO A 165 47.42 3.67 4.62
CA PRO A 165 48.07 2.42 5.05
C PRO A 165 48.04 2.15 6.56
N ARG A 166 47.12 2.76 7.33
CA ARG A 166 46.96 2.56 8.79
C ARG A 166 45.79 1.67 9.22
N LEU A 167 44.92 1.21 8.30
CA LEU A 167 43.77 0.36 8.61
C LEU A 167 43.94 -1.13 8.22
N ALA A 168 45.18 -1.61 8.08
CA ALA A 168 45.50 -2.96 7.59
C ALA A 168 45.82 -4.00 8.70
N LEU A 169 45.05 -4.03 9.80
CA LEU A 169 45.33 -4.92 10.95
C LEU A 169 44.07 -5.51 11.64
N SER A 170 43.15 -6.11 10.88
CA SER A 170 42.03 -6.88 11.47
C SER A 170 41.49 -8.07 10.66
N GLN A 171 41.69 -8.14 9.33
CA GLN A 171 41.09 -9.17 8.46
C GLN A 171 42.06 -10.29 8.00
N ALA A 172 42.94 -10.75 8.91
CA ALA A 172 43.85 -11.87 8.65
C ALA A 172 43.69 -12.98 9.71
N GLY A 173 42.55 -13.68 9.71
CA GLY A 173 42.24 -14.70 10.73
C GLY A 173 41.21 -15.78 10.39
N LEU A 174 40.49 -15.70 9.27
CA LEU A 174 39.37 -16.61 8.93
C LEU A 174 39.58 -17.38 7.62
N ALA A 175 40.72 -18.07 7.50
CA ALA A 175 41.05 -18.90 6.31
C ALA A 175 41.86 -20.18 6.63
N ALA A 176 41.70 -20.77 7.82
CA ALA A 176 42.46 -21.98 8.21
C ALA A 176 41.71 -22.88 9.23
N GLY A 177 40.55 -23.42 8.85
CA GLY A 177 39.81 -24.43 9.64
C GLY A 177 39.92 -25.83 9.04
N ARG A 178 40.43 -26.81 9.79
CA ARG A 178 40.55 -28.21 9.33
C ARG A 178 39.22 -28.94 9.43
N SER A 179 38.93 -29.80 8.45
CA SER A 179 37.81 -30.75 8.52
C SER A 179 37.93 -31.64 9.76
N VAL A 180 36.85 -31.70 10.54
CA VAL A 180 36.62 -32.64 11.64
C VAL A 180 35.21 -33.20 11.43
N ALA A 181 35.09 -34.52 11.33
CA ALA A 181 33.81 -35.18 11.08
C ALA A 181 32.93 -35.17 12.33
N VAL A 182 31.65 -34.80 12.15
CA VAL A 182 30.60 -34.96 13.16
C VAL A 182 29.87 -36.29 12.87
N PRO A 183 29.69 -37.19 13.87
CA PRO A 183 29.01 -38.46 13.65
C PRO A 183 27.48 -38.30 13.55
N GLN A 184 26.87 -39.02 12.60
CA GLN A 184 25.41 -39.13 12.50
C GLN A 184 24.85 -40.11 13.55
N PRO A 185 23.70 -39.84 14.19
CA PRO A 185 22.89 -40.85 14.85
C PRO A 185 22.13 -41.73 13.82
N PRO A 186 21.87 -43.01 14.11
CA PRO A 186 21.24 -43.95 13.17
C PRO A 186 19.70 -43.83 13.10
N PRO A 187 19.06 -44.30 12.00
CA PRO A 187 17.61 -44.26 11.83
C PRO A 187 16.89 -45.46 12.48
N PRO A 188 15.64 -45.30 12.96
CA PRO A 188 14.73 -46.39 13.27
C PRO A 188 13.96 -46.86 12.01
N ALA A 189 13.70 -48.16 11.86
CA ALA A 189 13.01 -48.71 10.68
C ALA A 189 12.04 -49.88 11.00
N HIS A 190 10.75 -49.64 10.73
CA HIS A 190 9.65 -50.58 10.43
C HIS A 190 9.19 -51.66 11.44
N GLY A 191 7.90 -52.05 11.30
CA GLY A 191 7.16 -52.98 12.16
C GLY A 191 5.91 -52.32 12.80
N ALA A 192 4.89 -51.86 12.07
CA ALA A 192 3.99 -52.55 11.12
C ALA A 192 2.80 -53.29 11.81
N ASP A 193 1.63 -53.22 11.16
CA ASP A 193 0.32 -53.82 11.51
C ASP A 193 -0.43 -53.33 12.78
N SER A 194 -1.77 -53.22 12.78
CA SER A 194 -2.72 -52.99 11.67
C SER A 194 -4.11 -52.55 12.19
N GLN A 195 -4.75 -51.65 11.44
CA GLN A 195 -6.21 -51.40 11.27
C GLN A 195 -7.18 -51.19 12.48
N ALA A 196 -8.09 -50.22 12.29
CA ALA A 196 -9.32 -49.98 13.06
C ALA A 196 -10.46 -50.94 12.57
N PRO A 197 -11.76 -50.92 13.02
CA PRO A 197 -12.52 -49.75 13.53
C PRO A 197 -13.65 -50.02 14.60
N ALA A 198 -14.46 -48.97 14.83
CA ALA A 198 -15.91 -48.96 15.12
C ALA A 198 -16.46 -48.90 16.58
N ASN A 199 -17.33 -47.89 16.77
CA ASN A 199 -18.47 -47.82 17.72
C ASN A 199 -19.55 -48.89 17.37
N PRO A 200 -20.62 -49.21 18.17
CA PRO A 200 -21.35 -48.28 19.07
C PRO A 200 -22.12 -48.81 20.32
N VAL A 201 -22.66 -47.87 21.13
CA VAL A 201 -24.02 -47.84 21.76
C VAL A 201 -24.55 -48.94 22.73
N ALA A 202 -24.77 -48.50 23.98
CA ALA A 202 -25.90 -48.74 24.92
C ALA A 202 -26.12 -50.04 25.78
N ALA A 203 -26.68 -49.76 26.97
CA ALA A 203 -27.72 -50.49 27.74
C ALA A 203 -27.37 -51.39 28.96
N LEU A 204 -28.20 -51.19 30.00
CA LEU A 204 -28.44 -51.88 31.28
C LEU A 204 -28.77 -53.39 31.15
N PRO A 205 -28.64 -54.27 32.20
CA PRO A 205 -29.39 -54.12 33.47
C PRO A 205 -28.86 -54.76 34.81
N LEU A 206 -29.63 -54.48 35.88
CA LEU A 206 -29.73 -55.16 37.20
C LEU A 206 -30.31 -56.61 37.07
N PRO A 207 -30.29 -57.55 38.08
CA PRO A 207 -30.73 -57.36 39.49
C PRO A 207 -30.17 -58.30 40.61
N LEU A 208 -30.59 -58.08 41.89
CA LEU A 208 -31.14 -59.06 42.90
C LEU A 208 -30.99 -58.64 44.38
N VAL A 209 -31.88 -59.18 45.25
CA VAL A 209 -32.21 -58.74 46.64
C VAL A 209 -32.96 -59.90 47.38
N PRO A 210 -33.09 -60.00 48.73
CA PRO A 210 -32.21 -59.60 49.84
C PRO A 210 -31.45 -60.85 50.37
N PRO A 211 -31.78 -61.61 51.46
CA PRO A 211 -32.76 -61.47 52.56
C PRO A 211 -32.17 -60.78 53.84
N ALA A 212 -32.72 -61.02 55.05
CA ALA A 212 -32.47 -60.31 56.32
C ALA A 212 -32.78 -61.21 57.54
N ASP A 213 -32.28 -60.88 58.75
CA ASP A 213 -32.63 -61.55 60.04
C ASP A 213 -32.49 -60.60 61.27
N VAL A 214 -32.73 -61.08 62.50
CA VAL A 214 -33.36 -60.31 63.61
C VAL A 214 -32.65 -60.31 64.99
N ALA A 215 -33.08 -59.33 65.82
CA ALA A 215 -32.85 -59.03 67.24
C ALA A 215 -32.45 -60.13 68.27
N ASP A 216 -31.75 -59.69 69.34
CA ASP A 216 -32.39 -59.68 70.68
C ASP A 216 -31.85 -58.57 71.64
N ARG A 217 -32.60 -58.40 72.74
CA ARG A 217 -32.46 -57.55 73.94
C ARG A 217 -31.12 -57.68 74.69
N ALA A 218 -30.67 -56.75 75.54
CA ALA A 218 -31.00 -55.34 75.85
C ALA A 218 -29.85 -54.80 76.78
N LEU A 219 -29.91 -53.83 77.72
CA LEU A 219 -30.95 -52.99 78.37
C LEU A 219 -30.25 -51.76 79.04
N ASN A 220 -31.00 -50.94 79.78
CA ASN A 220 -30.59 -49.86 80.68
C ASN A 220 -29.97 -48.59 80.06
N LEU A 221 -30.74 -47.50 80.12
CA LEU A 221 -30.30 -46.14 79.77
C LEU A 221 -29.29 -45.59 80.79
N SER A 222 -28.45 -44.68 80.32
CA SER A 222 -28.12 -43.47 81.09
C SER A 222 -28.30 -42.28 80.17
N VAL A 223 -29.02 -41.25 80.63
CA VAL A 223 -29.40 -40.10 79.80
C VAL A 223 -28.17 -39.20 79.59
N LEU A 224 -27.69 -39.15 78.35
CA LEU A 224 -26.91 -38.02 77.85
C LEU A 224 -27.84 -37.18 76.96
N ALA A 225 -27.72 -35.86 77.07
CA ALA A 225 -28.66 -34.94 76.44
C ALA A 225 -28.60 -35.05 74.91
N ILE A 226 -29.77 -35.13 74.28
CA ILE A 226 -29.92 -34.81 72.87
C ILE A 226 -29.63 -33.30 72.75
N PRO A 227 -28.64 -32.86 71.96
CA PRO A 227 -28.45 -31.44 71.68
C PRO A 227 -29.73 -30.86 71.06
N ASP A 228 -30.05 -29.59 71.35
CA ASP A 228 -31.13 -28.90 70.63
C ASP A 228 -30.85 -29.04 69.12
N PRO A 229 -31.80 -29.52 68.29
CA PRO A 229 -31.56 -29.72 66.86
C PRO A 229 -31.05 -28.45 66.17
N ARG A 230 -31.41 -27.26 66.67
CA ARG A 230 -30.94 -25.97 66.17
C ARG A 230 -29.48 -25.70 66.50
N VAL A 231 -28.98 -26.25 67.62
CA VAL A 231 -27.55 -26.22 67.96
C VAL A 231 -26.78 -27.21 67.10
N ALA A 232 -27.35 -28.38 66.79
CA ALA A 232 -26.75 -29.33 65.85
C ALA A 232 -26.69 -28.79 64.41
N GLU A 233 -27.73 -28.09 63.94
CA GLU A 233 -27.72 -27.35 62.67
C GLU A 233 -26.64 -26.26 62.67
N ILE A 234 -26.56 -25.42 63.72
CA ILE A 234 -25.54 -24.36 63.84
C ILE A 234 -24.12 -24.94 63.94
N GLU A 235 -23.93 -26.09 64.61
CA GLU A 235 -22.63 -26.78 64.68
C GLU A 235 -22.23 -27.37 63.31
N ALA A 236 -23.19 -27.92 62.56
CA ALA A 236 -22.96 -28.40 61.19
C ALA A 236 -22.63 -27.25 60.22
N ASP A 237 -23.40 -26.16 60.23
CA ASP A 237 -23.13 -24.96 59.44
C ASP A 237 -21.77 -24.36 59.80
N LEU A 238 -21.45 -24.24 61.09
CA LEU A 238 -20.16 -23.73 61.55
C LEU A 238 -19.00 -24.64 61.13
N LEU A 239 -19.17 -25.96 61.15
CA LEU A 239 -18.19 -26.91 60.64
C LEU A 239 -18.05 -26.85 59.11
N GLU A 240 -19.12 -26.61 58.35
CA GLU A 240 -18.99 -26.37 56.90
C GLU A 240 -18.26 -25.05 56.61
N GLN A 241 -18.61 -23.96 57.31
CA GLN A 241 -17.95 -22.67 57.10
C GLN A 241 -16.48 -22.69 57.56
N LEU A 242 -16.15 -23.35 58.67
CA LEU A 242 -14.77 -23.56 59.11
C LEU A 242 -14.01 -24.49 58.16
N GLY A 243 -14.64 -25.57 57.67
CA GLY A 243 -14.06 -26.46 56.67
C GLY A 243 -13.79 -25.76 55.33
N ARG A 244 -14.72 -24.90 54.89
CA ARG A 244 -14.60 -24.04 53.71
C ARG A 244 -13.49 -23.01 53.89
N ALA A 245 -13.40 -22.36 55.06
CA ALA A 245 -12.33 -21.41 55.39
C ALA A 245 -10.94 -22.09 55.48
N ALA A 246 -10.85 -23.28 56.05
CA ALA A 246 -9.61 -24.06 56.13
C ALA A 246 -9.17 -24.58 54.74
N ALA A 247 -10.10 -25.09 53.93
CA ALA A 247 -9.84 -25.45 52.53
C ALA A 247 -9.45 -24.23 51.66
N GLN A 248 -9.94 -23.05 52.02
CA GLN A 248 -9.52 -21.76 51.45
C GLN A 248 -8.26 -21.19 52.12
N GLY A 249 -7.62 -21.86 53.09
CA GLY A 249 -6.38 -21.40 53.73
C GLY A 249 -6.51 -20.12 54.57
N LEU A 250 -7.72 -19.79 55.04
CA LEU A 250 -8.01 -18.61 55.89
C LEU A 250 -7.86 -18.91 57.39
N ILE A 251 -7.79 -20.19 57.77
CA ILE A 251 -7.62 -20.67 59.15
C ILE A 251 -6.63 -21.82 59.13
N ASP A 252 -5.63 -21.79 60.02
CA ASP A 252 -4.67 -22.86 60.23
C ASP A 252 -5.00 -23.63 61.54
N THR A 253 -4.77 -24.95 61.56
CA THR A 253 -5.21 -25.84 62.65
C THR A 253 -4.08 -26.76 63.12
N ASP A 254 -3.41 -26.39 64.22
CA ASP A 254 -2.28 -27.16 64.76
C ASP A 254 -2.74 -28.42 65.52
N VAL A 255 -3.09 -29.47 64.77
CA VAL A 255 -3.51 -30.78 65.31
C VAL A 255 -2.29 -31.60 65.77
N ARG A 256 -1.48 -31.05 66.69
CA ARG A 256 -0.35 -31.75 67.32
C ARG A 256 -0.77 -32.71 68.44
N GLY A 257 -1.50 -33.74 68.03
CA GLY A 257 -1.89 -34.88 68.86
C GLY A 257 -0.70 -35.75 69.31
N ARG A 258 -0.11 -35.40 70.46
CA ARG A 258 0.72 -36.22 71.37
C ARG A 258 1.18 -37.61 70.86
N ARG A 259 2.49 -37.76 70.66
CA ARG A 259 3.20 -39.04 70.80
C ARG A 259 4.41 -38.90 71.74
N ASP A 260 4.73 -39.98 72.43
CA ASP A 260 5.61 -39.98 73.60
C ASP A 260 7.10 -40.25 73.30
N LYS A 261 7.91 -40.05 74.35
CA LYS A 261 9.38 -39.98 74.39
C LYS A 261 10.09 -41.25 73.87
N ALA A 262 11.18 -41.07 73.12
CA ALA A 262 12.31 -42.01 73.08
C ALA A 262 13.61 -41.35 72.55
N GLY A 263 14.76 -41.66 73.17
CA GLY A 263 16.11 -41.47 72.60
C GLY A 263 16.74 -40.07 72.71
N THR A 264 18.03 -39.98 73.07
CA THR A 264 18.77 -38.70 73.13
C THR A 264 20.28 -38.92 72.95
N THR A 265 20.92 -38.09 72.09
CA THR A 265 22.38 -37.82 71.97
C THR A 265 23.35 -38.98 71.62
N PRO A 266 24.61 -38.67 71.22
CA PRO A 266 25.19 -37.42 70.68
C PRO A 266 25.65 -37.64 69.20
N ALA A 267 26.33 -36.78 68.42
CA ALA A 267 27.28 -35.66 68.60
C ALA A 267 27.50 -34.97 67.20
N PRO A 268 28.42 -33.99 67.02
CA PRO A 268 28.77 -32.84 67.85
C PRO A 268 28.57 -31.48 67.13
N ASN A 269 28.77 -30.40 67.88
CA ASN A 269 28.70 -29.00 67.46
C ASN A 269 29.75 -28.60 66.40
N HIS A 270 29.33 -27.87 65.35
CA HIS A 270 30.19 -26.99 64.55
C HIS A 270 29.51 -25.62 64.41
N ALA A 271 30.20 -24.56 64.85
CA ALA A 271 29.66 -23.20 64.84
C ALA A 271 29.88 -22.51 63.49
N GLN A 272 28.89 -21.74 63.05
CA GLN A 272 29.03 -20.69 62.05
C GLN A 272 28.38 -19.38 62.57
N PRO A 273 28.75 -18.20 62.04
CA PRO A 273 28.66 -16.96 62.80
C PRO A 273 27.25 -16.35 62.84
N THR A 274 26.98 -15.59 63.90
CA THR A 274 25.90 -14.62 63.93
C THR A 274 26.17 -13.49 62.94
N VAL A 275 25.53 -13.52 61.78
CA VAL A 275 25.34 -12.31 60.97
C VAL A 275 24.38 -11.40 61.72
N VAL A 276 24.70 -10.10 61.78
CA VAL A 276 23.79 -9.07 62.31
C VAL A 276 22.99 -8.54 61.13
N ASP A 277 21.67 -8.74 61.16
CA ASP A 277 20.79 -8.16 60.14
C ASP A 277 20.86 -6.62 60.18
N PRO A 278 20.98 -5.93 59.03
CA PRO A 278 20.87 -4.48 58.99
C PRO A 278 19.44 -4.05 59.34
N PRO A 279 19.24 -2.89 59.98
CA PRO A 279 17.90 -2.40 60.29
C PRO A 279 17.11 -2.14 59.01
N LEU A 280 15.90 -2.70 58.94
CA LEU A 280 14.95 -2.43 57.86
C LEU A 280 14.68 -0.90 57.76
N PRO A 281 14.59 -0.33 56.54
CA PRO A 281 14.20 1.06 56.38
C PRO A 281 12.76 1.26 56.88
N ALA A 282 12.50 2.39 57.54
CA ALA A 282 11.18 2.68 58.08
C ALA A 282 10.17 2.95 56.95
N SER A 283 9.00 2.29 57.01
CA SER A 283 7.89 2.51 56.09
C SER A 283 7.41 3.97 56.13
N PRO A 284 6.96 4.54 55.00
CA PRO A 284 6.33 5.86 54.98
C PRO A 284 5.00 5.85 55.78
N PRO A 285 4.64 6.94 56.46
CA PRO A 285 3.38 7.03 57.20
C PRO A 285 2.21 7.24 56.24
N GLY A 286 1.53 6.16 55.83
CA GLY A 286 0.39 6.24 54.90
C GLY A 286 -0.58 5.05 54.87
N ASP A 287 -0.15 3.84 55.21
CA ASP A 287 -1.00 2.65 55.06
C ASP A 287 -2.16 2.59 56.08
N PRO A 288 -3.39 2.24 55.65
CA PRO A 288 -4.49 1.98 56.57
C PRO A 288 -4.29 0.65 57.32
N PHE A 289 -4.55 0.64 58.62
CA PHE A 289 -4.39 -0.52 59.51
C PHE A 289 -5.39 -1.69 59.26
N VAL A 290 -5.98 -1.79 58.07
CA VAL A 290 -6.94 -2.84 57.70
C VAL A 290 -6.62 -3.33 56.28
N HIS A 291 -5.86 -4.42 56.19
CA HIS A 291 -5.67 -5.15 54.94
C HIS A 291 -6.93 -5.99 54.66
N ILE A 292 -7.59 -5.74 53.52
CA ILE A 292 -8.76 -6.51 53.06
C ILE A 292 -8.38 -7.16 51.73
N GLU A 293 -8.22 -8.48 51.75
CA GLU A 293 -7.86 -9.30 50.60
C GLU A 293 -8.94 -10.36 50.42
N THR A 294 -9.57 -10.41 49.24
CA THR A 294 -10.54 -11.46 48.92
C THR A 294 -9.81 -12.71 48.43
N GLY A 295 -10.51 -13.85 48.41
CA GLY A 295 -9.99 -15.08 47.81
C GLY A 295 -9.65 -14.95 46.32
N ILE A 296 -10.19 -13.94 45.62
CA ILE A 296 -9.85 -13.64 44.23
C ILE A 296 -8.49 -12.91 44.16
N ASP A 297 -8.28 -11.90 44.99
CA ASP A 297 -7.06 -11.08 44.99
C ASP A 297 -5.82 -11.93 45.29
N ARG A 298 -5.92 -12.79 46.31
CA ARG A 298 -4.86 -13.75 46.66
C ARG A 298 -4.55 -14.73 45.52
N ASP A 299 -5.58 -15.24 44.86
CA ASP A 299 -5.43 -16.25 43.80
C ASP A 299 -5.05 -15.60 42.45
N VAL A 300 -5.09 -14.26 42.34
CA VAL A 300 -4.36 -13.49 41.32
C VAL A 300 -2.87 -13.44 41.68
N ILE A 301 -2.53 -13.04 42.91
CA ILE A 301 -1.15 -12.93 43.42
C ILE A 301 -0.40 -14.29 43.41
N ARG A 302 -1.11 -15.40 43.61
CA ARG A 302 -0.55 -16.76 43.67
C ARG A 302 -0.58 -17.55 42.37
N ARG A 303 -0.99 -16.96 41.24
CA ARG A 303 -0.72 -17.59 39.95
C ARG A 303 0.79 -17.62 39.74
N PRO A 304 1.42 -18.78 39.41
CA PRO A 304 2.74 -18.74 38.81
C PRO A 304 2.61 -17.90 37.54
N GLU A 305 3.42 -16.86 37.45
CA GLU A 305 3.36 -15.87 36.38
C GLU A 305 3.48 -16.59 35.03
N ARG A 306 2.37 -16.71 34.32
CA ARG A 306 2.35 -17.31 32.98
C ARG A 306 2.99 -16.29 32.06
N VAL A 307 4.32 -16.35 31.97
CA VAL A 307 5.12 -15.47 31.12
C VAL A 307 4.44 -15.42 29.75
N PRO A 308 3.92 -14.27 29.31
CA PRO A 308 3.00 -14.24 28.18
C PRO A 308 3.69 -14.77 26.93
N VAL A 309 2.94 -15.51 26.13
CA VAL A 309 3.43 -16.21 24.95
C VAL A 309 2.59 -15.74 23.76
N THR A 310 3.26 -15.39 22.67
CA THR A 310 2.61 -15.00 21.42
C THR A 310 1.91 -16.20 20.76
N ALA A 311 1.03 -15.95 19.78
CA ALA A 311 0.38 -16.98 18.98
C ALA A 311 1.38 -17.99 18.35
N ASP A 312 2.58 -17.53 17.98
CA ASP A 312 3.67 -18.33 17.41
C ASP A 312 4.49 -19.11 18.46
N GLY A 313 4.14 -19.02 19.75
CA GLY A 313 4.84 -19.71 20.83
C GLY A 313 6.06 -18.97 21.38
N MET A 314 6.29 -17.70 21.00
CA MET A 314 7.43 -16.91 21.50
C MET A 314 7.14 -16.30 22.87
N THR A 315 8.11 -16.34 23.78
CA THR A 315 8.02 -15.61 25.06
C THR A 315 8.09 -14.10 24.83
N CYS A 316 7.05 -13.38 25.24
CA CYS A 316 6.99 -11.92 25.25
C CYS A 316 8.13 -11.32 26.09
N LEU A 317 8.58 -10.11 25.75
CA LEU A 317 9.49 -9.33 26.60
C LEU A 317 8.77 -8.79 27.83
N ALA A 318 9.53 -8.59 28.91
CA ALA A 318 9.02 -7.98 30.13
C ALA A 318 8.91 -6.45 29.94
N ASP A 319 8.00 -5.80 30.69
CA ASP A 319 7.82 -4.34 30.59
C ASP A 319 9.14 -3.58 30.82
N ALA A 320 9.95 -4.02 31.79
CA ALA A 320 11.24 -3.41 32.11
C ALA A 320 12.26 -3.42 30.94
N ASP A 321 12.16 -4.37 30.01
CA ASP A 321 13.07 -4.45 28.85
C ASP A 321 12.84 -3.30 27.86
N VAL A 322 11.61 -2.78 27.81
CA VAL A 322 11.08 -1.81 26.81
C VAL A 322 10.45 -0.55 27.43
N ALA A 323 10.63 -0.36 28.75
CA ALA A 323 10.11 0.74 29.56
C ALA A 323 10.82 2.08 29.27
N ILE A 324 10.71 2.56 28.03
CA ILE A 324 11.42 3.75 27.53
C ILE A 324 11.18 5.02 28.35
N GLN A 325 10.01 5.14 29.00
CA GLN A 325 9.66 6.27 29.87
C GLN A 325 10.56 6.37 31.12
N ASP A 326 11.17 5.27 31.57
CA ASP A 326 11.98 5.20 32.79
C ASP A 326 13.49 5.30 32.51
N TRP A 327 13.89 5.59 31.26
CA TRP A 327 15.29 5.62 30.81
C TRP A 327 15.94 7.01 30.81
N GLY A 328 15.21 8.03 31.25
CA GLY A 328 15.70 9.39 31.45
C GLY A 328 14.79 10.17 32.40
N ASP A 329 15.13 11.42 32.66
CA ASP A 329 14.37 12.29 33.57
C ASP A 329 14.15 13.72 33.00
N ASP A 330 13.54 14.59 33.79
CA ASP A 330 13.21 15.99 33.43
C ASP A 330 14.42 16.95 33.41
N ARG A 331 15.64 16.51 33.76
CA ARG A 331 16.84 17.36 33.73
C ARG A 331 17.26 17.64 32.28
N PRO A 332 17.91 18.78 31.98
CA PRO A 332 18.36 19.08 30.62
C PRO A 332 19.17 17.94 29.99
N ALA A 333 18.79 17.51 28.78
CA ALA A 333 19.36 16.35 28.10
C ALA A 333 20.90 16.39 28.01
N SER A 334 21.47 17.58 27.78
CA SER A 334 22.93 17.81 27.76
C SER A 334 23.63 17.39 29.05
N ARG A 335 22.97 17.49 30.21
CA ARG A 335 23.48 17.03 31.50
C ARG A 335 23.42 15.51 31.62
N GLN A 336 22.27 14.90 31.30
CA GLN A 336 22.10 13.44 31.35
C GLN A 336 23.09 12.73 30.42
N ILE A 337 23.26 13.25 29.19
CA ILE A 337 24.23 12.77 28.21
C ILE A 337 25.68 12.93 28.72
N ALA A 338 26.04 14.07 29.33
CA ALA A 338 27.41 14.30 29.83
C ALA A 338 27.77 13.39 31.02
N GLU A 339 26.83 13.17 31.94
CA GLU A 339 27.01 12.27 33.08
C GLU A 339 27.26 10.82 32.60
N LEU A 340 26.46 10.31 31.65
CA LEU A 340 26.65 8.96 31.09
C LEU A 340 27.88 8.83 30.18
N ARG A 341 28.17 9.83 29.32
CA ARG A 341 29.36 9.81 28.44
C ARG A 341 30.67 9.75 29.23
N THR A 342 30.72 10.33 30.43
CA THR A 342 31.89 10.29 31.32
C THR A 342 32.16 8.88 31.86
N GLY A 343 31.14 8.02 31.95
CA GLY A 343 31.27 6.62 32.38
C GLY A 343 31.49 5.59 31.26
N LEU A 344 31.56 6.02 29.99
CA LEU A 344 31.63 5.09 28.84
C LEU A 344 32.88 4.20 28.84
N VAL A 345 34.05 4.75 29.18
CA VAL A 345 35.34 4.06 29.12
C VAL A 345 35.99 4.12 30.49
N GLY A 346 36.31 2.96 31.07
CA GLY A 346 36.99 2.86 32.36
C GLY A 346 38.50 3.09 32.28
N GLU A 347 39.16 3.11 33.43
CA GLU A 347 40.61 3.38 33.63
C GLU A 347 41.60 2.45 32.89
N PHE A 348 41.10 1.46 32.15
CA PHE A 348 41.86 0.46 31.39
C PHE A 348 41.50 0.44 29.88
N ASP A 349 41.00 1.56 29.34
CA ASP A 349 40.51 1.70 27.95
C ASP A 349 39.44 0.66 27.56
N ARG A 350 38.64 0.21 28.54
CA ARG A 350 37.57 -0.78 28.35
C ARG A 350 36.20 -0.11 28.40
N PRO A 351 35.32 -0.33 27.40
CA PRO A 351 33.94 0.13 27.45
C PRO A 351 33.17 -0.50 28.61
N SER A 352 32.43 0.32 29.35
CA SER A 352 31.52 -0.14 30.39
C SER A 352 30.18 -0.52 29.77
N HIS A 353 29.90 -1.83 29.67
CA HIS A 353 28.66 -2.38 29.11
C HIS A 353 27.40 -1.70 29.68
N HIS A 354 27.34 -1.48 31.00
CA HIS A 354 26.24 -0.77 31.65
C HIS A 354 26.14 0.70 31.20
N ALA A 355 27.26 1.43 31.07
CA ALA A 355 27.23 2.83 30.63
C ALA A 355 26.87 2.98 29.15
N VAL A 356 27.31 2.04 28.30
CA VAL A 356 26.94 1.95 26.88
C VAL A 356 25.43 1.73 26.73
N VAL A 357 24.89 0.72 27.43
CA VAL A 357 23.46 0.41 27.41
C VAL A 357 22.63 1.56 27.99
N ALA A 358 23.05 2.17 29.10
CA ALA A 358 22.36 3.31 29.68
C ALA A 358 22.37 4.54 28.75
N LEU A 359 23.50 4.83 28.07
CA LEU A 359 23.57 5.96 27.13
C LEU A 359 22.70 5.71 25.89
N ALA A 360 22.70 4.49 25.35
CA ALA A 360 21.84 4.16 24.21
C ALA A 360 20.35 4.20 24.60
N ARG A 361 19.97 3.68 25.78
CA ARG A 361 18.61 3.83 26.34
C ARG A 361 18.21 5.31 26.53
N LEU A 362 19.11 6.15 27.04
CA LEU A 362 18.86 7.60 27.15
C LEU A 362 18.64 8.25 25.77
N TYR A 363 19.42 7.87 24.74
CA TYR A 363 19.18 8.38 23.39
C TYR A 363 17.83 7.92 22.83
N LEU A 364 17.41 6.67 23.04
CA LEU A 364 16.05 6.23 22.70
C LEU A 364 14.98 7.06 23.44
N TYR A 365 15.14 7.30 24.75
CA TYR A 365 14.23 8.18 25.53
C TYR A 365 14.15 9.60 24.95
N LEU A 366 15.25 10.15 24.43
CA LEU A 366 15.30 11.48 23.81
C LEU A 366 14.74 11.51 22.37
N GLY A 367 14.46 10.35 21.76
CA GLY A 367 14.04 10.25 20.34
C GLY A 367 15.21 10.25 19.35
N PHE A 368 16.42 9.90 19.79
CA PHE A 368 17.67 9.89 19.01
C PHE A 368 18.04 8.44 18.65
N GLY A 369 17.34 7.84 17.70
CA GLY A 369 17.52 6.43 17.32
C GLY A 369 18.87 6.17 16.65
N ALA A 370 19.31 7.08 15.78
CA ALA A 370 20.58 6.97 15.06
C ALA A 370 21.78 7.00 16.03
N GLU A 371 21.73 7.86 17.05
CA GLU A 371 22.74 7.96 18.10
C GLU A 371 22.75 6.73 19.02
N ALA A 372 21.59 6.16 19.35
CA ALA A 372 21.49 4.90 20.08
C ALA A 372 22.13 3.75 19.29
N ARG A 373 21.81 3.66 17.99
CA ARG A 373 22.41 2.68 17.06
C ARG A 373 23.92 2.87 16.90
N ALA A 374 24.38 4.11 16.78
CA ALA A 374 25.81 4.43 16.68
C ALA A 374 26.61 4.04 17.95
N VAL A 375 26.03 4.24 19.15
CA VAL A 375 26.66 3.78 20.40
C VAL A 375 26.77 2.25 20.47
N VAL A 376 25.71 1.53 20.08
CA VAL A 376 25.71 0.06 20.05
C VAL A 376 26.67 -0.48 18.99
N ALA A 377 26.77 0.16 17.81
CA ALA A 377 27.71 -0.23 16.77
C ALA A 377 29.17 0.03 17.15
N ALA A 378 29.46 1.14 17.85
CA ALA A 378 30.80 1.45 18.36
C ALA A 378 31.22 0.55 19.52
N PHE A 379 30.28 0.15 20.38
CA PHE A 379 30.53 -0.67 21.56
C PHE A 379 29.50 -1.81 21.71
N PRO A 380 29.59 -2.90 20.93
CA PRO A 380 28.59 -3.97 20.95
C PRO A 380 28.39 -4.59 22.34
N PRO A 381 27.21 -4.45 22.97
CA PRO A 381 26.90 -5.07 24.25
C PRO A 381 26.68 -6.58 24.06
N ALA A 382 26.93 -7.37 25.11
CA ALA A 382 26.75 -8.82 25.03
C ALA A 382 25.28 -9.23 25.16
N GLY A 383 24.84 -10.19 24.35
CA GLY A 383 23.49 -10.75 24.41
C GLY A 383 22.46 -10.02 23.54
N SER A 384 21.17 -10.24 23.81
CA SER A 384 20.06 -9.77 22.97
C SER A 384 19.65 -8.32 23.21
N GLU A 385 20.10 -7.71 24.31
CA GLU A 385 19.78 -6.31 24.66
C GLU A 385 20.31 -5.31 23.61
N GLY A 386 21.46 -5.60 23.00
CA GLY A 386 21.97 -4.80 21.88
C GLY A 386 21.04 -4.79 20.67
N GLN A 387 20.52 -5.96 20.28
CA GLN A 387 19.60 -6.05 19.14
C GLN A 387 18.28 -5.33 19.43
N LEU A 388 17.75 -5.46 20.65
CA LEU A 388 16.53 -4.73 21.05
C LEU A 388 16.71 -3.21 20.92
N ILE A 389 17.86 -2.68 21.33
CA ILE A 389 18.19 -1.25 21.19
C ILE A 389 18.36 -0.85 19.71
N LEU A 390 18.92 -1.71 18.86
CA LEU A 390 19.01 -1.47 17.41
C LEU A 390 17.62 -1.43 16.75
N ASP A 391 16.78 -2.42 17.06
CA ASP A 391 15.41 -2.54 16.53
C ASP A 391 14.56 -1.32 16.95
N MET A 392 14.60 -0.94 18.24
CA MET A 392 13.89 0.23 18.76
C MET A 392 14.42 1.56 18.20
N GLY A 393 15.73 1.65 17.93
CA GLY A 393 16.34 2.83 17.31
C GLY A 393 15.86 3.03 15.88
N ALA A 394 15.87 1.98 15.05
CA ALA A 394 15.35 2.03 13.68
C ALA A 394 13.87 2.43 13.65
N ILE A 395 13.06 1.88 14.58
CA ILE A 395 11.63 2.22 14.72
C ILE A 395 11.41 3.71 15.04
N LEU A 396 12.24 4.31 15.92
CA LEU A 396 12.14 5.73 16.28
C LEU A 396 12.52 6.66 15.11
N ASP A 397 13.53 6.28 14.34
CA ASP A 397 13.98 7.04 13.16
C ASP A 397 13.06 6.84 11.93
N GLY A 398 12.05 5.97 12.03
CA GLY A 398 11.13 5.63 10.94
C GLY A 398 11.71 4.66 9.89
N GLU A 399 12.90 4.10 10.11
CA GLU A 399 13.52 3.15 9.21
C GLU A 399 12.81 1.79 9.22
N ALA A 400 12.58 1.22 8.04
CA ALA A 400 12.14 -0.16 7.91
C ALA A 400 13.23 -1.11 8.43
N SER A 401 12.92 -1.90 9.46
CA SER A 401 13.83 -2.93 9.98
C SER A 401 14.17 -3.93 8.87
N GLN A 402 15.44 -3.98 8.46
CA GLN A 402 15.90 -4.75 7.28
C GLN A 402 15.88 -6.28 7.48
N ALA A 403 15.35 -6.75 8.61
CA ALA A 403 15.05 -8.13 8.93
C ALA A 403 13.81 -8.18 9.82
N PRO A 404 13.06 -9.31 9.86
CA PRO A 404 11.98 -9.51 10.82
C PRO A 404 12.54 -9.49 12.25
N SER A 405 12.42 -8.33 12.91
CA SER A 405 12.85 -8.12 14.29
C SER A 405 12.05 -8.99 15.25
N ARG A 406 12.63 -9.34 16.41
CA ARG A 406 11.91 -10.14 17.42
C ARG A 406 10.61 -9.46 17.89
N LEU A 407 10.56 -8.12 17.81
CA LEU A 407 9.39 -7.31 18.11
C LEU A 407 8.21 -7.58 17.17
N SER A 408 8.46 -7.80 15.87
CA SER A 408 7.42 -7.86 14.82
C SER A 408 6.33 -8.92 15.03
N GLY A 409 6.63 -9.98 15.79
CA GLY A 409 5.69 -11.05 16.17
C GLY A 409 5.15 -10.95 17.62
N MET A 410 5.28 -9.79 18.28
CA MET A 410 4.87 -9.57 19.68
C MET A 410 3.64 -8.67 19.84
N THR A 411 2.83 -8.54 18.78
CA THR A 411 1.66 -7.65 18.72
C THR A 411 0.51 -8.02 19.65
N ASP A 412 0.46 -9.27 20.10
CA ASP A 412 -0.59 -9.87 20.94
C ASP A 412 -0.24 -9.94 22.44
N CYS A 413 1.03 -9.67 22.80
CA CYS A 413 1.50 -9.60 24.19
C CYS A 413 0.67 -8.61 25.03
N ASP A 414 0.50 -8.88 26.33
CA ASP A 414 -0.17 -7.95 27.26
C ASP A 414 0.81 -6.97 27.96
N THR A 415 2.11 -7.16 27.74
CA THR A 415 3.19 -6.23 28.12
C THR A 415 3.37 -5.12 27.09
N ALA A 416 4.07 -4.05 27.48
CA ALA A 416 4.32 -2.85 26.68
C ALA A 416 5.07 -3.10 25.36
N VAL A 417 5.65 -4.31 25.18
CA VAL A 417 6.26 -4.72 23.91
C VAL A 417 5.26 -4.75 22.75
N ALA A 418 3.95 -4.89 22.99
CA ALA A 418 2.94 -4.87 21.94
C ALA A 418 2.92 -3.56 21.13
N LEU A 419 3.21 -2.42 21.77
CA LEU A 419 3.39 -1.13 21.10
C LEU A 419 4.54 -1.20 20.08
N TRP A 420 5.69 -1.71 20.52
CA TRP A 420 6.88 -1.87 19.70
C TRP A 420 6.70 -2.91 18.61
N GLY A 421 5.94 -3.99 18.87
CA GLY A 421 5.61 -5.00 17.87
C GLY A 421 4.68 -4.50 16.77
N VAL A 422 3.74 -3.61 17.07
CA VAL A 422 2.96 -2.91 16.04
C VAL A 422 3.86 -1.98 15.22
N LEU A 423 4.67 -1.15 15.89
CA LEU A 423 5.56 -0.18 15.21
C LEU A 423 6.66 -0.85 14.35
N ALA A 424 7.18 -2.00 14.78
CA ALA A 424 8.21 -2.78 14.08
C ALA A 424 7.81 -3.25 12.68
N ARG A 425 6.51 -3.24 12.37
CA ARG A 425 5.98 -3.66 11.07
C ARG A 425 5.76 -2.45 10.16
N SER A 426 6.39 -2.43 8.98
CA SER A 426 6.06 -1.47 7.93
C SER A 426 4.64 -1.73 7.40
N GLU A 427 4.37 -3.00 7.09
CA GLU A 427 3.09 -3.52 6.64
C GLU A 427 2.57 -4.59 7.63
N PRO A 428 1.33 -4.45 8.13
CA PRO A 428 0.69 -5.49 8.92
C PRO A 428 -0.03 -6.50 8.01
N ASP A 429 0.22 -7.80 8.19
CA ASP A 429 -0.49 -8.82 7.42
C ASP A 429 -1.98 -8.82 7.78
N SER A 430 -2.83 -9.10 6.79
CA SER A 430 -4.26 -9.26 7.03
C SER A 430 -4.52 -10.49 7.90
N GLY A 431 -4.93 -10.26 9.15
CA GLY A 431 -5.21 -11.31 10.15
C GLY A 431 -4.34 -11.29 11.41
N VAL A 432 -3.34 -10.40 11.52
CA VAL A 432 -2.54 -10.26 12.75
C VAL A 432 -3.40 -9.83 13.94
N THR A 433 -3.42 -10.63 15.01
CA THR A 433 -4.08 -10.28 16.26
C THR A 433 -3.24 -9.26 17.05
N VAL A 434 -3.83 -8.12 17.39
CA VAL A 434 -3.18 -7.03 18.14
C VAL A 434 -3.86 -6.82 19.49
N ASN A 435 -3.09 -6.81 20.58
CA ASN A 435 -3.57 -6.40 21.89
C ASN A 435 -3.64 -4.88 21.98
N THR A 436 -4.70 -4.31 21.40
CA THR A 436 -4.98 -2.87 21.38
C THR A 436 -5.04 -2.26 22.78
N GLY A 437 -5.44 -3.03 23.80
CA GLY A 437 -5.42 -2.62 25.19
C GLY A 437 -3.99 -2.35 25.69
N ALA A 438 -3.07 -3.30 25.50
CA ALA A 438 -1.66 -3.14 25.86
C ALA A 438 -1.00 -1.99 25.10
N VAL A 439 -1.23 -1.88 23.79
CA VAL A 439 -0.72 -0.79 22.94
C VAL A 439 -1.15 0.59 23.46
N VAL A 440 -2.44 0.79 23.76
CA VAL A 440 -2.96 2.07 24.24
C VAL A 440 -2.48 2.39 25.66
N ARG A 441 -2.34 1.38 26.55
CA ARG A 441 -1.71 1.56 27.88
C ARG A 441 -0.27 2.02 27.76
N ALA A 442 0.55 1.30 27.00
CA ALA A 442 1.97 1.58 26.81
C ALA A 442 2.21 2.96 26.18
N PHE A 443 1.48 3.30 25.11
CA PHE A 443 1.58 4.62 24.49
C PHE A 443 1.16 5.75 25.44
N SER A 444 0.16 5.53 26.29
CA SER A 444 -0.30 6.54 27.25
C SER A 444 0.71 6.82 28.38
N ALA A 445 1.62 5.87 28.66
CA ALA A 445 2.70 6.03 29.64
C ALA A 445 3.91 6.81 29.08
N LEU A 446 4.00 7.00 27.76
CA LEU A 446 5.13 7.67 27.13
C LEU A 446 5.21 9.19 27.49
N PRO A 447 6.43 9.74 27.56
CA PRO A 447 6.68 11.18 27.52
C PRO A 447 6.03 11.88 26.31
N LEU A 448 5.76 13.18 26.44
CA LEU A 448 5.02 13.93 25.42
C LEU A 448 5.73 13.97 24.06
N HIS A 449 7.05 14.14 24.03
CA HIS A 449 7.82 14.16 22.77
C HIS A 449 7.75 12.82 22.03
N LEU A 450 7.87 11.69 22.74
CA LEU A 450 7.70 10.36 22.15
C LEU A 450 6.25 10.10 21.69
N ARG A 451 5.23 10.62 22.40
CA ARG A 451 3.84 10.56 21.92
C ARG A 451 3.59 11.37 20.66
N MET A 452 4.24 12.53 20.50
CA MET A 452 4.13 13.32 19.27
C MET A 452 4.81 12.60 18.10
N ALA A 453 6.04 12.10 18.29
CA ALA A 453 6.79 11.39 17.24
C ALA A 453 6.14 10.06 16.82
N LEU A 454 5.78 9.19 17.78
CA LEU A 454 5.24 7.86 17.50
C LEU A 454 3.72 7.85 17.24
N GLY A 455 3.01 8.93 17.55
CA GLY A 455 1.55 9.00 17.49
C GLY A 455 0.97 8.75 16.10
N VAL A 456 1.42 9.55 15.13
CA VAL A 456 1.01 9.44 13.71
C VAL A 456 1.33 8.05 13.13
N PRO A 457 2.59 7.55 13.17
CA PRO A 457 2.93 6.24 12.61
C PRO A 457 2.30 5.04 13.34
N LEU A 458 1.93 5.18 14.63
CA LEU A 458 1.17 4.15 15.35
C LEU A 458 -0.31 4.13 14.93
N SER A 459 -0.95 5.31 14.86
CA SER A 459 -2.35 5.44 14.46
C SER A 459 -2.58 4.91 13.04
N ASP A 460 -1.65 5.21 12.14
CA ASP A 460 -1.64 4.73 10.75
C ASP A 460 -1.59 3.18 10.64
N ARG A 461 -0.71 2.54 11.41
CA ARG A 461 -0.64 1.06 11.50
C ARG A 461 -1.88 0.44 12.14
N LEU A 462 -2.41 1.03 13.21
CA LEU A 462 -3.64 0.58 13.85
C LEU A 462 -4.85 0.68 12.90
N ILE A 463 -4.91 1.71 12.05
CA ILE A 463 -5.91 1.83 11.00
C ILE A 463 -5.80 0.69 9.97
N ARG A 464 -4.60 0.33 9.51
CA ARG A 464 -4.41 -0.80 8.58
C ARG A 464 -4.86 -2.15 9.14
N VAL A 465 -4.78 -2.35 10.47
CA VAL A 465 -5.30 -3.56 11.15
C VAL A 465 -6.82 -3.46 11.45
N GLY A 466 -7.49 -2.37 11.07
CA GLY A 466 -8.91 -2.12 11.36
C GLY A 466 -9.19 -1.69 12.82
N ALA A 467 -8.15 -1.45 13.63
CA ALA A 467 -8.24 -1.03 15.02
C ALA A 467 -8.53 0.49 15.18
N ILE A 468 -9.53 1.00 14.45
CA ILE A 468 -9.83 2.44 14.32
C ILE A 468 -10.12 3.12 15.67
N ASP A 469 -10.75 2.42 16.62
CA ASP A 469 -10.98 2.98 17.96
C ASP A 469 -9.74 2.99 18.86
N ALA A 470 -8.77 2.10 18.61
CA ALA A 470 -7.45 2.21 19.23
C ALA A 470 -6.70 3.42 18.66
N ALA A 471 -6.71 3.61 17.34
CA ALA A 471 -6.14 4.80 16.67
C ALA A 471 -6.74 6.12 17.21
N ARG A 472 -8.07 6.17 17.40
CA ARG A 472 -8.76 7.28 18.09
C ARG A 472 -8.21 7.50 19.51
N ALA A 473 -8.03 6.44 20.29
CA ALA A 473 -7.49 6.54 21.65
C ALA A 473 -6.03 7.08 21.68
N ILE A 474 -5.19 6.72 20.69
CA ILE A 474 -3.85 7.30 20.50
C ILE A 474 -3.97 8.81 20.22
N ARG A 475 -4.84 9.22 19.27
CA ARG A 475 -5.10 10.64 18.96
C ARG A 475 -5.56 11.41 20.21
N ASP A 476 -6.49 10.85 20.98
CA ASP A 476 -6.99 11.46 22.20
C ASP A 476 -5.92 11.57 23.30
N ALA A 477 -4.96 10.64 23.35
CA ALA A 477 -3.84 10.68 24.31
C ALA A 477 -2.81 11.79 23.99
N ILE A 478 -2.71 12.22 22.73
CA ILE A 478 -1.89 13.38 22.32
C ILE A 478 -2.67 14.68 22.57
N ASN A 479 -3.92 14.74 22.08
CA ASN A 479 -4.76 15.94 22.18
C ASN A 479 -5.11 16.33 23.63
N ARG A 480 -5.09 15.39 24.59
CA ARG A 480 -5.18 15.70 26.04
C ARG A 480 -3.94 16.38 26.63
N ALA A 481 -2.79 16.32 25.95
CA ALA A 481 -1.50 16.81 26.46
C ALA A 481 -0.99 18.07 25.74
N THR A 482 -1.48 18.36 24.53
CA THR A 482 -1.17 19.58 23.78
C THR A 482 -2.33 20.57 23.88
N ALA A 483 -2.11 21.76 24.47
CA ALA A 483 -3.17 22.77 24.67
C ALA A 483 -3.77 23.33 23.36
N THR A 484 -3.04 23.19 22.26
CA THR A 484 -3.51 23.32 20.88
C THR A 484 -3.19 22.00 20.18
N GLY A 485 -4.19 21.33 19.61
CA GLY A 485 -3.95 20.14 18.77
C GLY A 485 -3.18 20.55 17.52
N GLY A 486 -1.91 20.15 17.42
CA GLY A 486 -1.04 20.45 16.28
C GLY A 486 -1.41 19.67 15.01
N GLU A 487 -0.72 19.92 13.92
CA GLU A 487 -1.00 19.38 12.59
C GLU A 487 -1.02 17.84 12.58
N ALA A 488 -0.13 17.21 13.35
CA ALA A 488 -0.12 15.76 13.59
C ALA A 488 -1.48 15.21 14.10
N VAL A 489 -2.19 15.95 14.96
CA VAL A 489 -3.54 15.57 15.44
C VAL A 489 -4.57 15.68 14.31
N GLY A 490 -4.45 16.72 13.47
CA GLY A 490 -5.27 16.89 12.26
C GLY A 490 -5.05 15.78 11.24
N MET A 491 -3.80 15.36 11.03
CA MET A 491 -3.42 14.27 10.14
C MET A 491 -3.95 12.91 10.62
N MET A 492 -3.92 12.67 11.93
CA MET A 492 -4.57 11.50 12.54
C MET A 492 -6.10 11.53 12.36
N ASP A 493 -6.75 12.66 12.59
CA ASP A 493 -8.20 12.79 12.37
C ASP A 493 -8.59 12.60 10.89
N ALA A 494 -7.78 13.09 9.94
CA ALA A 494 -7.99 12.88 8.51
C ALA A 494 -7.91 11.38 8.15
N ARG A 495 -6.84 10.67 8.57
CA ARG A 495 -6.71 9.22 8.35
C ARG A 495 -7.83 8.44 9.05
N ILE A 496 -8.24 8.82 10.26
CA ILE A 496 -9.36 8.20 11.00
C ILE A 496 -10.72 8.41 10.30
N LYS A 497 -10.94 9.56 9.65
CA LYS A 497 -12.13 9.83 8.83
C LYS A 497 -12.13 8.98 7.56
N LEU A 498 -11.00 8.93 6.83
CA LEU A 498 -10.85 8.12 5.63
C LEU A 498 -11.11 6.63 5.92
N ALA A 499 -10.57 6.11 7.04
CA ALA A 499 -10.76 4.74 7.50
C ALA A 499 -12.22 4.37 7.84
N ARG A 500 -13.11 5.35 8.07
CA ARG A 500 -14.55 5.12 8.28
C ARG A 500 -15.39 5.27 7.00
N GLY A 501 -14.76 5.56 5.86
CA GLY A 501 -15.46 5.93 4.63
C GLY A 501 -15.98 7.38 4.63
N GLU A 502 -15.62 8.19 5.62
CA GLU A 502 -15.99 9.62 5.72
C GLU A 502 -15.07 10.48 4.82
N ALA A 503 -14.85 10.04 3.58
CA ALA A 503 -13.72 10.44 2.75
C ALA A 503 -13.72 11.93 2.35
N HIS A 504 -14.87 12.52 2.04
CA HIS A 504 -14.95 13.97 1.77
C HIS A 504 -14.62 14.84 3.00
N GLU A 505 -14.87 14.33 4.22
CA GLU A 505 -14.45 15.03 5.45
C GLU A 505 -12.94 14.84 5.71
N ALA A 506 -12.38 13.69 5.33
CA ALA A 506 -10.94 13.45 5.35
C ALA A 506 -10.18 14.35 4.38
N GLU A 507 -10.65 14.47 3.13
CA GLU A 507 -10.08 15.39 2.14
C GLU A 507 -10.17 16.84 2.59
N ALA A 508 -11.29 17.27 3.19
CA ALA A 508 -11.40 18.61 3.76
C ALA A 508 -10.44 18.87 4.95
N LEU A 509 -9.84 17.83 5.56
CA LEU A 509 -8.74 17.93 6.51
C LEU A 509 -7.38 17.90 5.81
N PHE A 510 -7.14 16.95 4.89
CA PHE A 510 -5.91 16.83 4.12
C PHE A 510 -5.62 18.10 3.30
N ASP A 511 -6.62 18.69 2.64
CA ASP A 511 -6.49 19.93 1.86
C ASP A 511 -6.00 21.11 2.72
N ARG A 512 -6.27 21.12 4.03
CA ARG A 512 -5.73 22.14 4.95
C ARG A 512 -4.27 21.91 5.32
N ILE A 513 -3.83 20.65 5.34
CA ILE A 513 -2.44 20.25 5.63
C ILE A 513 -1.57 20.39 4.37
N ALA A 514 -2.09 20.05 3.20
CA ALA A 514 -1.45 20.30 1.90
C ALA A 514 -1.37 21.80 1.52
N MET A 515 -1.98 22.69 2.32
CA MET A 515 -1.90 24.15 2.19
C MET A 515 -0.96 24.82 3.20
N SER A 516 -0.29 24.05 4.08
CA SER A 516 0.75 24.55 4.98
C SER A 516 2.14 24.13 4.50
N ASN A 517 3.18 24.64 5.17
CA ASN A 517 4.59 24.37 4.85
C ASN A 517 5.15 23.22 5.71
N ASP A 518 4.30 22.31 6.18
CA ASP A 518 4.65 21.28 7.16
C ASP A 518 5.13 19.98 6.48
N PRO A 519 5.96 19.14 7.15
CA PRO A 519 6.44 17.89 6.58
C PRO A 519 5.33 16.91 6.13
N ASP A 520 4.17 16.96 6.78
CA ASP A 520 2.99 16.14 6.42
C ASP A 520 2.26 16.63 5.14
N ALA A 521 2.57 17.80 4.59
CA ALA A 521 1.85 18.39 3.44
C ALA A 521 1.92 17.52 2.17
N ALA A 522 3.08 16.93 1.90
CA ALA A 522 3.28 15.98 0.79
C ALA A 522 2.43 14.72 0.96
N GLU A 523 2.44 14.15 2.16
CA GLU A 523 1.68 12.95 2.51
C GLU A 523 0.16 13.21 2.46
N ALA A 524 -0.29 14.40 2.89
CA ALA A 524 -1.68 14.81 2.79
C ALA A 524 -2.15 14.94 1.32
N LEU A 525 -1.31 15.48 0.44
CA LEU A 525 -1.61 15.56 -1.00
C LEU A 525 -1.69 14.17 -1.65
N ILE A 526 -0.75 13.26 -1.35
CA ILE A 526 -0.79 11.86 -1.80
C ILE A 526 -2.11 11.20 -1.34
N LEU A 527 -2.53 11.41 -0.10
CA LEU A 527 -3.75 10.84 0.45
C LEU A 527 -5.02 11.43 -0.17
N THR A 528 -5.11 12.74 -0.40
CA THR A 528 -6.24 13.34 -1.16
C THR A 528 -6.34 12.76 -2.57
N ILE A 529 -5.21 12.57 -3.26
CA ILE A 529 -5.20 12.01 -4.63
C ILE A 529 -5.64 10.53 -4.61
N ARG A 530 -4.99 9.68 -3.82
CA ARG A 530 -5.33 8.25 -3.71
C ARG A 530 -6.79 8.04 -3.29
N SER A 531 -7.27 8.80 -2.30
CA SER A 531 -8.66 8.78 -1.83
C SER A 531 -9.71 8.94 -2.95
N ARG A 532 -9.40 9.72 -4.01
CA ARG A 532 -10.28 9.89 -5.18
C ARG A 532 -10.10 8.78 -6.21
N LEU A 533 -8.86 8.38 -6.49
CA LEU A 533 -8.54 7.29 -7.42
C LEU A 533 -9.18 5.96 -7.00
N ASP A 534 -9.21 5.68 -5.69
CA ASP A 534 -9.83 4.50 -5.09
C ASP A 534 -11.35 4.49 -5.24
N ARG A 535 -11.99 5.67 -5.24
CA ARG A 535 -13.43 5.83 -5.52
C ARG A 535 -13.76 5.89 -7.02
N GLY A 536 -12.74 5.89 -7.89
CA GLY A 536 -12.91 6.11 -9.33
C GLY A 536 -13.27 7.55 -9.70
N GLU A 537 -13.05 8.52 -8.81
CA GLU A 537 -13.28 9.93 -9.08
C GLU A 537 -12.09 10.56 -9.83
N ALA A 538 -12.39 11.40 -10.83
CA ALA A 538 -11.38 12.15 -11.55
C ALA A 538 -10.71 13.19 -10.64
N VAL A 539 -9.37 13.17 -10.60
CA VAL A 539 -8.57 14.10 -9.81
C VAL A 539 -8.45 15.44 -10.57
N PRO A 540 -8.81 16.59 -9.97
CA PRO A 540 -8.67 17.89 -10.64
C PRO A 540 -7.21 18.14 -11.06
N VAL A 541 -7.01 18.55 -12.32
CA VAL A 541 -5.69 18.80 -12.93
C VAL A 541 -4.77 19.62 -12.02
N LYS A 542 -5.29 20.66 -11.35
CA LYS A 542 -4.51 21.48 -10.41
C LYS A 542 -3.87 20.68 -9.26
N LEU A 543 -4.51 19.62 -8.76
CA LEU A 543 -3.91 18.75 -7.73
C LEU A 543 -2.81 17.87 -8.35
N ALA A 544 -2.98 17.40 -9.58
CA ALA A 544 -1.91 16.74 -10.33
C ALA A 544 -0.72 17.69 -10.56
N ASP A 545 -0.96 18.93 -11.00
CA ASP A 545 0.09 19.95 -11.19
C ASP A 545 0.83 20.24 -9.87
N THR A 546 0.11 20.28 -8.75
CA THR A 546 0.70 20.48 -7.42
C THR A 546 1.55 19.28 -7.00
N ALA A 547 1.12 18.05 -7.32
CA ALA A 547 1.90 16.84 -7.05
C ALA A 547 3.19 16.78 -7.87
N ALA A 548 3.16 17.14 -9.16
CA ALA A 548 4.36 17.22 -10.00
C ALA A 548 5.35 18.30 -9.50
N ALA A 549 4.85 19.47 -9.14
CA ALA A 549 5.70 20.54 -8.60
C ALA A 549 6.42 20.09 -7.31
N LEU A 550 5.71 19.41 -6.42
CA LEU A 550 6.27 18.91 -5.17
C LEU A 550 7.16 17.67 -5.38
N ALA A 551 6.85 16.79 -6.35
CA ALA A 551 7.70 15.67 -6.73
C ALA A 551 9.08 16.15 -7.23
N PHE A 552 9.09 17.22 -8.03
CA PHE A 552 10.31 17.87 -8.51
C PHE A 552 11.10 18.54 -7.36
N GLU A 553 10.42 19.21 -6.43
CA GLU A 553 11.09 19.80 -5.25
C GLU A 553 11.63 18.74 -4.28
N MET A 554 10.98 17.57 -4.18
CA MET A 554 11.34 16.46 -3.28
C MET A 554 12.05 15.29 -3.99
N GLN A 555 12.64 15.50 -5.17
CA GLN A 555 13.21 14.45 -6.03
C GLN A 555 14.32 13.61 -5.34
N ALA A 556 15.00 14.17 -4.33
CA ALA A 556 16.05 13.48 -3.56
C ALA A 556 15.52 12.66 -2.36
N GLU A 557 14.21 12.64 -2.12
CA GLU A 557 13.57 11.99 -0.99
C GLU A 557 12.63 10.84 -1.41
N ALA A 558 12.38 9.90 -0.51
CA ALA A 558 11.41 8.80 -0.71
C ALA A 558 9.92 9.27 -0.78
N SER A 559 9.68 10.57 -0.59
CA SER A 559 8.42 11.26 -0.87
C SER A 559 8.25 11.58 -2.35
N GLY A 560 9.33 11.91 -3.07
CA GLY A 560 9.32 12.33 -4.48
C GLY A 560 8.68 11.29 -5.42
N GLY A 561 9.14 10.05 -5.41
CA GLY A 561 8.58 8.97 -6.23
C GLY A 561 7.10 8.67 -5.94
N ARG A 562 6.66 8.83 -4.68
CA ARG A 562 5.25 8.66 -4.29
C ARG A 562 4.38 9.82 -4.75
N LEU A 563 4.93 11.03 -4.82
CA LEU A 563 4.28 12.20 -5.41
C LEU A 563 4.20 12.10 -6.93
N GLU A 564 5.25 11.61 -7.59
CA GLU A 564 5.25 11.41 -9.05
C GLU A 564 4.26 10.31 -9.46
N GLN A 565 4.24 9.16 -8.77
CA GLN A 565 3.17 8.17 -8.93
C GLN A 565 1.78 8.78 -8.75
N ALA A 566 1.58 9.63 -7.73
CA ALA A 566 0.30 10.31 -7.51
C ALA A 566 -0.05 11.29 -8.65
N HIS A 567 0.93 12.03 -9.18
CA HIS A 567 0.76 12.89 -10.35
C HIS A 567 0.31 12.11 -11.59
N LEU A 568 1.04 11.04 -11.92
CA LEU A 568 0.82 10.19 -13.08
C LEU A 568 -0.59 9.57 -13.08
N LEU A 569 -1.00 9.01 -11.94
CA LEU A 569 -2.32 8.41 -11.81
C LEU A 569 -3.44 9.47 -11.76
N ALA A 570 -3.17 10.67 -11.24
CA ALA A 570 -4.10 11.79 -11.30
C ALA A 570 -4.35 12.26 -12.75
N ARG A 571 -3.29 12.44 -13.57
CA ARG A 571 -3.42 12.71 -15.02
C ARG A 571 -4.27 11.66 -15.73
N ALA A 572 -3.95 10.38 -15.52
CA ALA A 572 -4.68 9.27 -16.12
C ALA A 572 -6.16 9.21 -15.70
N SER A 573 -6.50 9.66 -14.48
CA SER A 573 -7.90 9.71 -14.01
C SER A 573 -8.78 10.72 -14.77
N THR A 574 -8.18 11.73 -15.40
CA THR A 574 -8.87 12.71 -16.26
C THR A 574 -8.84 12.35 -17.75
N GLY A 575 -8.26 11.19 -18.12
CA GLY A 575 -8.03 10.82 -19.52
C GLY A 575 -6.83 11.52 -20.17
N ASP A 576 -6.01 12.22 -19.38
CA ASP A 576 -4.81 12.97 -19.83
C ASP A 576 -3.62 12.01 -19.97
N ILE A 577 -3.80 10.99 -20.82
CA ILE A 577 -2.93 9.80 -20.94
C ILE A 577 -1.60 10.15 -21.63
N ASP A 578 -1.63 11.01 -22.64
CA ASP A 578 -0.41 11.40 -23.36
C ASP A 578 0.56 12.16 -22.45
N GLU A 579 0.05 13.07 -21.60
CA GLU A 579 0.87 13.75 -20.59
C GLU A 579 1.26 12.82 -19.44
N ALA A 580 0.45 11.83 -19.07
CA ALA A 580 0.83 10.81 -18.09
C ALA A 580 2.02 9.96 -18.59
N PHE A 581 2.00 9.48 -19.83
CA PHE A 581 3.14 8.76 -20.39
C PHE A 581 4.36 9.68 -20.63
N ALA A 582 4.16 10.93 -21.06
CA ALA A 582 5.25 11.90 -21.19
C ALA A 582 5.87 12.31 -19.83
N ALA A 583 5.10 12.29 -18.75
CA ALA A 583 5.63 12.45 -17.39
C ALA A 583 6.39 11.20 -16.92
N TYR A 584 5.91 10.01 -17.26
CA TYR A 584 6.61 8.76 -16.98
C TYR A 584 7.96 8.67 -17.71
N ASP A 585 8.01 9.06 -18.99
CA ASP A 585 9.27 9.23 -19.75
C ASP A 585 10.25 10.13 -19.00
N ARG A 586 9.81 11.33 -18.59
CA ARG A 586 10.63 12.28 -17.84
C ARG A 586 11.12 11.73 -16.50
N TRP A 587 10.33 10.92 -15.80
CA TRP A 587 10.72 10.27 -14.54
C TRP A 587 11.81 9.22 -14.77
N MET A 588 11.71 8.43 -15.84
CA MET A 588 12.74 7.45 -16.25
C MET A 588 14.05 8.13 -16.67
N ASP A 589 13.98 9.24 -17.42
CA ASP A 589 15.14 10.02 -17.89
C ASP A 589 16.00 10.61 -16.75
N LEU A 590 15.46 10.73 -15.53
CA LEU A 590 16.23 11.15 -14.35
C LEU A 590 17.29 10.12 -13.92
N GLY A 591 17.23 8.88 -14.45
CA GLY A 591 18.25 7.85 -14.23
C GLY A 591 18.31 7.29 -12.80
N MET A 592 17.35 7.65 -11.95
CA MET A 592 17.21 7.17 -10.58
C MET A 592 16.27 5.95 -10.57
N PRO A 593 16.74 4.74 -10.22
CA PRO A 593 15.87 3.57 -10.13
C PRO A 593 14.91 3.70 -8.94
N ASP A 594 13.61 3.72 -9.20
CA ASP A 594 12.56 3.80 -8.19
C ASP A 594 11.69 2.53 -8.26
N PRO A 595 11.51 1.77 -7.17
CA PRO A 595 10.69 0.55 -7.18
C PRO A 595 9.23 0.79 -7.60
N LEU A 596 8.73 2.03 -7.52
CA LEU A 596 7.38 2.40 -7.92
C LEU A 596 7.21 2.54 -9.44
N GLN A 597 8.29 2.63 -10.24
CA GLN A 597 8.21 2.84 -11.70
C GLN A 597 7.37 1.76 -12.39
N ALA A 598 7.74 0.48 -12.22
CA ALA A 598 7.03 -0.64 -12.84
C ALA A 598 5.57 -0.78 -12.34
N GLU A 599 5.34 -0.60 -11.03
CA GLU A 599 4.00 -0.61 -10.45
C GLU A 599 3.12 0.51 -11.04
N THR A 600 3.69 1.70 -11.21
CA THR A 600 2.99 2.87 -11.77
C THR A 600 2.65 2.65 -13.25
N LEU A 601 3.57 2.09 -14.03
CA LEU A 601 3.31 1.74 -15.43
C LEU A 601 2.17 0.71 -15.56
N ARG A 602 2.11 -0.28 -14.68
CA ARG A 602 1.02 -1.27 -14.59
C ARG A 602 -0.32 -0.61 -14.27
N MET A 603 -0.33 0.32 -13.31
CA MET A 603 -1.53 1.07 -12.94
C MET A 603 -1.99 2.04 -14.04
N LEU A 604 -1.06 2.70 -14.75
CA LEU A 604 -1.35 3.52 -15.92
C LEU A 604 -2.04 2.69 -17.00
N TRP A 605 -1.43 1.57 -17.42
CA TRP A 605 -2.04 0.66 -18.40
C TRP A 605 -3.42 0.14 -17.96
N SER A 606 -3.61 -0.18 -16.67
CA SER A 606 -4.91 -0.57 -16.13
C SER A 606 -5.96 0.54 -16.26
N ARG A 607 -5.57 1.83 -16.22
CA ARG A 607 -6.46 2.98 -16.50
C ARG A 607 -6.67 3.19 -17.99
N VAL A 608 -5.65 3.04 -18.84
CA VAL A 608 -5.82 3.10 -20.32
C VAL A 608 -6.90 2.11 -20.76
N VAL A 609 -6.80 0.84 -20.35
CA VAL A 609 -7.77 -0.21 -20.72
C VAL A 609 -9.19 0.11 -20.25
N LYS A 610 -9.36 0.73 -19.08
CA LYS A 610 -10.67 0.88 -18.40
C LYS A 610 -11.35 2.24 -18.57
N VAL A 611 -10.62 3.29 -18.96
CA VAL A 611 -11.11 4.70 -18.87
C VAL A 611 -11.13 5.42 -20.22
N THR A 612 -10.23 5.10 -21.15
CA THR A 612 -10.12 5.84 -22.42
C THR A 612 -11.16 5.41 -23.44
N ASP A 613 -11.42 6.26 -24.43
CA ASP A 613 -11.95 5.83 -25.72
C ASP A 613 -10.94 4.95 -26.49
N ASP A 614 -11.40 4.39 -27.60
CA ASP A 614 -10.62 3.44 -28.41
C ASP A 614 -9.54 4.12 -29.26
N GLN A 615 -9.68 5.39 -29.62
CA GLN A 615 -8.64 6.10 -30.38
C GLN A 615 -7.41 6.32 -29.49
N THR A 616 -7.57 6.76 -28.25
CA THR A 616 -6.47 6.91 -27.29
C THR A 616 -5.88 5.56 -26.89
N PHE A 617 -6.71 4.51 -26.70
CA PHE A 617 -6.21 3.14 -26.44
C PHE A 617 -5.31 2.63 -27.57
N LEU A 618 -5.77 2.74 -28.83
CA LEU A 618 -5.02 2.30 -30.01
C LEU A 618 -3.77 3.15 -30.24
N THR A 619 -3.84 4.46 -29.96
CA THR A 619 -2.66 5.36 -30.05
C THR A 619 -1.59 4.96 -29.04
N ALA A 620 -1.98 4.64 -27.79
CA ALA A 620 -1.05 4.17 -26.77
C ALA A 620 -0.39 2.84 -27.15
N ILE A 621 -1.17 1.80 -27.51
CA ILE A 621 -0.65 0.45 -27.74
C ILE A 621 0.25 0.36 -28.98
N PHE A 622 -0.04 1.13 -30.04
CA PHE A 622 0.77 1.16 -31.26
C PHE A 622 1.90 2.21 -31.24
N SER A 623 2.08 2.95 -30.14
CA SER A 623 3.22 3.89 -30.00
C SER A 623 4.57 3.20 -29.81
N ASP A 624 4.57 1.94 -29.35
CA ASP A 624 5.72 1.11 -28.96
C ASP A 624 6.69 1.74 -27.94
N ARG A 625 6.29 2.86 -27.30
CA ARG A 625 7.12 3.54 -26.29
C ARG A 625 7.17 2.81 -24.95
N HIS A 626 6.03 2.27 -24.54
CA HIS A 626 5.79 1.78 -23.18
C HIS A 626 5.12 0.41 -23.20
N SER A 627 5.74 -0.58 -23.85
CA SER A 627 5.16 -1.93 -24.01
C SER A 627 4.57 -2.46 -22.68
N PRO A 628 3.31 -2.95 -22.66
CA PRO A 628 2.69 -3.52 -21.46
C PRO A 628 3.48 -4.67 -20.82
N GLU A 629 4.41 -5.30 -21.56
CA GLU A 629 5.32 -6.34 -21.06
C GLU A 629 6.37 -5.80 -20.07
N GLN A 630 6.68 -4.50 -20.14
CA GLN A 630 7.57 -3.80 -19.20
C GLN A 630 6.88 -3.49 -17.87
N ALA A 631 5.53 -3.50 -17.85
CA ALA A 631 4.69 -3.10 -16.72
C ALA A 631 4.52 -4.20 -15.66
N GLU A 632 5.56 -5.02 -15.47
CA GLU A 632 5.49 -6.38 -14.91
C GLU A 632 4.57 -7.33 -15.72
N PRO A 633 4.82 -8.66 -15.73
CA PRO A 633 4.02 -9.60 -16.51
C PRO A 633 2.67 -9.93 -15.83
N ASP A 634 1.86 -8.91 -15.54
CA ASP A 634 0.50 -9.02 -15.00
C ASP A 634 -0.42 -9.79 -15.98
N PRO A 635 -0.89 -11.00 -15.63
CA PRO A 635 -1.72 -11.80 -16.52
C PRO A 635 -3.11 -11.19 -16.75
N GLU A 636 -3.70 -10.55 -15.74
CA GLU A 636 -5.04 -9.97 -15.84
C GLU A 636 -5.03 -8.74 -16.75
N LEU A 637 -4.01 -7.89 -16.61
CA LEU A 637 -3.81 -6.74 -17.48
C LEU A 637 -3.62 -7.15 -18.95
N ARG A 638 -2.77 -8.13 -19.22
CA ARG A 638 -2.52 -8.62 -20.60
C ARG A 638 -3.76 -9.26 -21.22
N LEU A 639 -4.55 -10.01 -20.44
CA LEU A 639 -5.84 -10.56 -20.90
C LEU A 639 -6.85 -9.44 -21.20
N ALA A 640 -6.93 -8.39 -20.37
CA ALA A 640 -7.85 -7.28 -20.59
C ALA A 640 -7.49 -6.39 -21.79
N ILE A 641 -6.18 -6.18 -22.06
CA ILE A 641 -5.72 -5.51 -23.29
C ILE A 641 -6.09 -6.36 -24.51
N ALA A 642 -5.87 -7.68 -24.45
CA ALA A 642 -6.20 -8.60 -25.54
C ALA A 642 -7.72 -8.67 -25.81
N GLU A 643 -8.56 -8.71 -24.78
CA GLU A 643 -10.03 -8.67 -24.93
C GLU A 643 -10.49 -7.37 -25.61
N ARG A 644 -9.89 -6.22 -25.29
CA ARG A 644 -10.19 -4.94 -25.95
C ARG A 644 -9.69 -4.88 -27.40
N LEU A 645 -8.47 -5.37 -27.69
CA LEU A 645 -7.96 -5.48 -29.06
C LEU A 645 -8.84 -6.38 -29.94
N LEU A 646 -9.29 -7.51 -29.40
CA LEU A 646 -10.20 -8.45 -30.05
C LEU A 646 -11.55 -7.79 -30.37
N GLY A 647 -12.13 -7.05 -29.41
CA GLY A 647 -13.37 -6.29 -29.61
C GLY A 647 -13.26 -5.19 -30.67
N LEU A 648 -12.04 -4.70 -30.94
CA LEU A 648 -11.72 -3.72 -31.98
C LEU A 648 -11.21 -4.35 -33.30
N GLY A 649 -11.15 -5.69 -33.39
CA GLY A 649 -10.77 -6.43 -34.59
C GLY A 649 -9.25 -6.61 -34.82
N PHE A 650 -8.41 -6.21 -33.88
CA PHE A 650 -6.93 -6.30 -33.95
C PHE A 650 -6.44 -7.72 -33.59
N ASN A 651 -6.83 -8.68 -34.42
CA ASN A 651 -6.67 -10.11 -34.15
C ASN A 651 -5.20 -10.58 -34.10
N ASP A 652 -4.33 -10.01 -34.92
CA ASP A 652 -2.93 -10.45 -34.99
C ASP A 652 -2.14 -9.91 -33.78
N GLU A 653 -2.51 -8.73 -33.29
CA GLU A 653 -2.00 -8.11 -32.07
C GLU A 653 -2.42 -8.87 -30.80
N VAL A 654 -3.66 -9.40 -30.76
CA VAL A 654 -4.11 -10.33 -29.70
C VAL A 654 -3.18 -11.55 -29.61
N ARG A 655 -2.71 -12.07 -30.75
CA ARG A 655 -1.75 -13.19 -30.77
C ARG A 655 -0.35 -12.78 -30.31
N SER A 656 0.06 -11.55 -30.60
CA SER A 656 1.33 -10.97 -30.14
C SER A 656 1.37 -10.80 -28.61
N ILE A 657 0.35 -10.14 -28.03
CA ILE A 657 0.32 -9.83 -26.60
C ILE A 657 -0.01 -11.05 -25.71
N LEU A 658 -0.54 -12.14 -26.28
CA LEU A 658 -0.82 -13.41 -25.58
C LEU A 658 0.22 -14.51 -25.88
N HIS A 659 1.50 -14.16 -25.92
CA HIS A 659 2.61 -15.13 -25.89
C HIS A 659 2.94 -15.61 -24.46
N GLY A 660 3.66 -16.73 -24.34
CA GLY A 660 4.15 -17.24 -23.04
C GLY A 660 3.04 -17.71 -22.10
N ASP A 661 3.35 -17.82 -20.81
CA ASP A 661 2.49 -18.46 -19.79
C ASP A 661 1.05 -17.90 -19.74
N VAL A 662 0.89 -16.57 -19.88
CA VAL A 662 -0.44 -15.91 -19.94
C VAL A 662 -1.25 -16.41 -21.13
N GLY A 663 -0.59 -16.61 -22.28
CA GLY A 663 -1.16 -17.16 -23.49
C GLY A 663 -1.62 -18.61 -23.35
N GLU A 664 -0.90 -19.43 -22.59
CA GLU A 664 -1.22 -20.84 -22.37
C GLU A 664 -2.32 -21.08 -21.31
N THR A 665 -2.74 -20.04 -20.60
CA THR A 665 -3.95 -20.10 -19.75
C THR A 665 -5.20 -20.40 -20.58
N GLY A 666 -6.20 -21.07 -19.99
CA GLY A 666 -7.49 -21.29 -20.65
C GLY A 666 -8.23 -19.99 -21.05
N ALA A 667 -7.88 -18.85 -20.46
CA ALA A 667 -8.37 -17.54 -20.92
C ALA A 667 -7.61 -17.08 -22.17
N GLY A 668 -6.28 -17.03 -22.12
CA GLY A 668 -5.42 -16.61 -23.23
C GLY A 668 -5.62 -17.45 -24.48
N ARG A 669 -5.65 -18.78 -24.34
CA ARG A 669 -5.90 -19.73 -25.43
C ARG A 669 -7.24 -19.49 -26.14
N ARG A 670 -8.31 -19.18 -25.41
CA ARG A 670 -9.63 -18.85 -26.00
C ARG A 670 -9.61 -17.49 -26.72
N LEU A 671 -8.94 -16.48 -26.18
CA LEU A 671 -8.77 -15.19 -26.87
C LEU A 671 -7.95 -15.32 -28.16
N ARG A 672 -6.83 -16.08 -28.15
CA ARG A 672 -6.05 -16.40 -29.36
C ARG A 672 -6.85 -17.19 -30.40
N ALA A 673 -7.76 -18.06 -29.95
CA ALA A 673 -8.64 -18.82 -30.83
C ALA A 673 -9.75 -17.97 -31.44
N GLU A 674 -10.36 -17.06 -30.67
CA GLU A 674 -11.38 -16.14 -31.17
C GLU A 674 -10.77 -15.12 -32.16
N ALA A 675 -9.55 -14.65 -31.89
CA ALA A 675 -8.77 -13.87 -32.86
C ALA A 675 -8.50 -14.66 -34.15
N ALA A 676 -8.18 -15.96 -34.06
CA ALA A 676 -8.00 -16.82 -35.23
C ALA A 676 -9.31 -17.05 -36.01
N ILE A 677 -10.48 -17.09 -35.34
CA ILE A 677 -11.80 -17.03 -36.01
C ILE A 677 -11.95 -15.71 -36.77
N GLY A 678 -11.59 -14.58 -36.15
CA GLY A 678 -11.63 -13.24 -36.77
C GLY A 678 -10.73 -13.10 -38.00
N SER A 679 -9.51 -13.65 -37.96
CA SER A 679 -8.58 -13.73 -39.11
C SER A 679 -8.89 -14.89 -40.08
N PHE A 680 -10.07 -15.50 -39.97
CA PHE A 680 -10.57 -16.62 -40.79
C PHE A 680 -9.74 -17.94 -40.74
N ASP A 681 -8.76 -18.07 -39.84
CA ASP A 681 -7.99 -19.31 -39.63
C ASP A 681 -8.64 -20.24 -38.61
N ALA A 682 -9.67 -20.94 -39.09
CA ALA A 682 -10.36 -22.00 -38.35
C ALA A 682 -9.46 -23.19 -37.95
N ARG A 683 -8.27 -23.38 -38.55
CA ARG A 683 -7.37 -24.47 -38.16
C ARG A 683 -6.56 -24.11 -36.92
N THR A 684 -6.00 -22.90 -36.90
CA THR A 684 -5.35 -22.36 -35.70
C THR A 684 -6.36 -22.24 -34.57
N ALA A 685 -7.58 -21.75 -34.83
CA ALA A 685 -8.64 -21.69 -33.81
C ALA A 685 -8.92 -23.05 -33.13
N LEU A 686 -8.95 -24.16 -33.88
CA LEU A 686 -9.15 -25.50 -33.32
C LEU A 686 -7.94 -26.01 -32.50
N ALA A 687 -6.72 -25.71 -32.91
CA ALA A 687 -5.51 -26.09 -32.18
C ALA A 687 -5.37 -25.30 -30.86
N GLU A 688 -5.64 -23.99 -30.90
CA GLU A 688 -5.61 -23.11 -29.73
C GLU A 688 -6.56 -23.59 -28.63
N ILE A 689 -7.70 -24.21 -28.95
CA ILE A 689 -8.66 -24.79 -27.97
C ILE A 689 -8.51 -26.30 -27.70
N GLU A 690 -7.45 -26.97 -28.19
CA GLU A 690 -7.30 -28.42 -28.00
C GLU A 690 -7.23 -28.80 -26.51
N GLY A 691 -8.13 -29.69 -26.07
CA GLY A 691 -8.27 -30.08 -24.66
C GLY A 691 -9.00 -29.07 -23.76
N LEU A 692 -9.55 -27.98 -24.31
CA LEU A 692 -10.48 -27.10 -23.60
C LEU A 692 -11.93 -27.47 -23.97
N ASP A 693 -12.73 -27.86 -22.98
CA ASP A 693 -14.11 -28.33 -23.17
C ASP A 693 -15.18 -27.45 -22.50
N ASP A 694 -14.82 -26.23 -22.07
CA ASP A 694 -15.77 -25.21 -21.60
C ASP A 694 -16.71 -24.74 -22.72
N GLU A 695 -17.86 -24.18 -22.34
CA GLU A 695 -18.90 -23.71 -23.28
C GLU A 695 -18.35 -22.74 -24.34
N GLY A 696 -17.50 -21.78 -23.94
CA GLY A 696 -16.86 -20.84 -24.85
C GLY A 696 -16.00 -21.55 -25.90
N SER A 697 -15.14 -22.47 -25.45
CA SER A 697 -14.35 -23.33 -26.34
C SER A 697 -15.23 -24.16 -27.29
N GLN A 698 -16.37 -24.71 -26.86
CA GLN A 698 -17.27 -25.44 -27.77
C GLN A 698 -17.92 -24.53 -28.82
N LEU A 699 -18.27 -23.29 -28.48
CA LEU A 699 -18.80 -22.30 -29.44
C LEU A 699 -17.73 -21.83 -30.45
N ILE A 700 -16.46 -21.75 -30.05
CA ILE A 700 -15.32 -21.55 -30.97
C ILE A 700 -15.16 -22.77 -31.89
N ARG A 701 -15.18 -23.99 -31.32
CA ARG A 701 -15.09 -25.27 -32.03
C ARG A 701 -16.16 -25.40 -33.12
N ALA A 702 -17.41 -25.06 -32.79
CA ALA A 702 -18.53 -25.10 -33.73
C ALA A 702 -18.38 -24.10 -34.89
N ARG A 703 -17.95 -22.86 -34.60
CA ARG A 703 -17.67 -21.83 -35.62
C ARG A 703 -16.53 -22.25 -36.55
N ALA A 704 -15.42 -22.76 -36.01
CA ALA A 704 -14.30 -23.25 -36.80
C ALA A 704 -14.69 -24.42 -37.73
N LEU A 705 -15.47 -25.39 -37.23
CA LEU A 705 -15.96 -26.51 -38.05
C LEU A 705 -16.86 -26.03 -39.20
N ALA A 706 -17.75 -25.07 -38.95
CA ALA A 706 -18.59 -24.46 -39.97
C ALA A 706 -17.77 -23.71 -41.04
N MET A 707 -16.71 -23.00 -40.63
CA MET A 707 -15.78 -22.29 -41.55
C MET A 707 -14.95 -23.27 -42.40
N LEU A 708 -14.64 -24.46 -41.88
CA LEU A 708 -13.99 -25.54 -42.62
C LEU A 708 -14.96 -26.33 -43.54
N GLY A 709 -16.26 -26.03 -43.48
CA GLY A 709 -17.31 -26.69 -44.26
C GLY A 709 -17.84 -27.98 -43.64
N ASP A 710 -17.40 -28.39 -42.44
CA ASP A 710 -18.02 -29.49 -41.70
C ASP A 710 -19.19 -28.97 -40.86
N HIS A 711 -20.21 -28.53 -41.58
CA HIS A 711 -21.51 -28.15 -41.04
C HIS A 711 -22.17 -29.29 -40.25
N SER A 712 -21.83 -30.56 -40.54
CA SER A 712 -22.39 -31.72 -39.84
C SER A 712 -21.85 -31.86 -38.41
N ALA A 713 -20.53 -31.69 -38.24
CA ALA A 713 -19.90 -31.63 -36.93
C ALA A 713 -20.30 -30.35 -36.20
N ALA A 714 -20.31 -29.19 -36.87
CA ALA A 714 -20.75 -27.92 -36.27
C ALA A 714 -22.18 -27.99 -35.70
N ALA A 715 -23.13 -28.57 -36.46
CA ALA A 715 -24.51 -28.80 -36.00
C ALA A 715 -24.60 -29.76 -34.80
N SER A 716 -23.64 -30.67 -34.64
CA SER A 716 -23.56 -31.55 -33.47
C SER A 716 -23.03 -30.83 -32.23
N VAL A 717 -22.01 -29.98 -32.37
CA VAL A 717 -21.40 -29.23 -31.27
C VAL A 717 -22.35 -28.14 -30.77
N TYR A 718 -23.00 -27.36 -31.66
CA TYR A 718 -24.02 -26.40 -31.26
C TYR A 718 -25.20 -27.06 -30.52
N ALA A 719 -25.63 -28.26 -30.94
CA ALA A 719 -26.70 -28.97 -30.26
C ALA A 719 -26.29 -29.48 -28.87
N ALA A 720 -25.01 -29.84 -28.69
CA ALA A 720 -24.45 -30.22 -27.39
C ALA A 720 -24.25 -29.00 -26.45
N ALA A 721 -23.99 -27.82 -27.02
CA ALA A 721 -23.88 -26.54 -26.31
C ALA A 721 -25.24 -25.82 -26.11
N GLU A 722 -26.38 -26.54 -26.20
CA GLU A 722 -27.74 -26.02 -26.04
C GLU A 722 -28.10 -24.81 -26.96
N ARG A 723 -27.51 -24.76 -28.16
CA ARG A 723 -27.75 -23.74 -29.21
C ARG A 723 -28.56 -24.31 -30.39
N PRO A 724 -29.88 -24.57 -30.23
CA PRO A 724 -30.67 -25.27 -31.25
C PRO A 724 -30.82 -24.50 -32.56
N ALA A 725 -30.95 -23.17 -32.51
CA ALA A 725 -31.11 -22.34 -33.70
C ALA A 725 -29.86 -22.39 -34.60
N ASP A 726 -28.67 -22.20 -34.01
CA ASP A 726 -27.38 -22.29 -34.69
C ASP A 726 -27.14 -23.73 -35.21
N ALA A 727 -27.46 -24.74 -34.40
CA ALA A 727 -27.41 -26.14 -34.81
C ALA A 727 -28.35 -26.47 -35.99
N GLY A 728 -29.51 -25.81 -36.09
CA GLY A 728 -30.44 -25.98 -37.19
C GLY A 728 -30.02 -25.26 -38.48
N ILE A 729 -29.34 -24.11 -38.36
CA ILE A 729 -28.71 -23.41 -39.49
C ILE A 729 -27.58 -24.26 -40.07
N GLU A 730 -26.71 -24.81 -39.22
CA GLU A 730 -25.65 -25.72 -39.67
C GLU A 730 -26.21 -27.05 -40.18
N ALA A 731 -27.27 -27.60 -39.59
CA ALA A 731 -27.96 -28.78 -40.13
C ALA A 731 -28.48 -28.54 -41.56
N TRP A 732 -29.06 -27.36 -41.84
CA TRP A 732 -29.46 -26.97 -43.19
C TRP A 732 -28.27 -26.86 -44.14
N ARG A 733 -27.15 -26.26 -43.71
CA ARG A 733 -25.89 -26.18 -44.49
C ARG A 733 -25.29 -27.57 -44.76
N ALA A 734 -25.47 -28.52 -43.84
CA ALA A 734 -25.09 -29.93 -44.00
C ALA A 734 -26.07 -30.75 -44.87
N GLY A 735 -27.22 -30.19 -45.27
CA GLY A 735 -28.27 -30.89 -46.02
C GLY A 735 -29.21 -31.75 -45.16
N ASP A 736 -29.12 -31.71 -43.83
CA ASP A 736 -30.07 -32.36 -42.93
C ASP A 736 -31.34 -31.51 -42.77
N LEU A 737 -32.19 -31.59 -43.80
CA LEU A 737 -33.50 -30.96 -43.87
C LEU A 737 -34.51 -31.53 -42.86
N VAL A 738 -34.17 -32.62 -42.15
CA VAL A 738 -35.00 -33.19 -41.08
C VAL A 738 -34.78 -32.38 -39.82
N ARG A 739 -33.54 -32.37 -39.33
CA ARG A 739 -33.11 -31.67 -38.13
C ARG A 739 -33.30 -30.16 -38.24
N ALA A 740 -32.96 -29.56 -39.39
CA ALA A 740 -33.17 -28.14 -39.63
C ALA A 740 -34.64 -27.70 -39.49
N ALA A 741 -35.60 -28.57 -39.85
CA ALA A 741 -37.03 -28.29 -39.75
C ALA A 741 -37.56 -28.43 -38.31
N GLU A 742 -36.86 -29.19 -37.46
CA GLU A 742 -37.23 -29.44 -36.07
C GLU A 742 -36.68 -28.35 -35.14
N ILE A 743 -35.36 -28.09 -35.20
CA ILE A 743 -34.64 -27.23 -34.23
C ILE A 743 -34.20 -25.85 -34.75
N GLY A 744 -34.31 -25.59 -36.07
CA GLY A 744 -33.86 -24.32 -36.65
C GLY A 744 -34.69 -23.09 -36.26
N PRO A 745 -34.23 -21.88 -36.59
CA PRO A 745 -34.99 -20.65 -36.38
C PRO A 745 -36.28 -20.61 -37.21
N ASP A 746 -37.28 -19.85 -36.75
CA ASP A 746 -38.64 -19.87 -37.32
C ASP A 746 -38.74 -19.62 -38.84
N PRO A 747 -37.98 -18.69 -39.47
CA PRO A 747 -38.00 -18.53 -40.93
C PRO A 747 -37.55 -19.80 -41.68
N LEU A 748 -36.57 -20.52 -41.13
CA LEU A 748 -36.03 -21.74 -41.71
C LEU A 748 -37.03 -22.90 -41.56
N ARG A 749 -37.67 -23.03 -40.39
CA ARG A 749 -38.70 -24.05 -40.15
C ARG A 749 -39.95 -23.81 -41.00
N ALA A 750 -40.39 -22.55 -41.14
CA ALA A 750 -41.51 -22.19 -41.99
C ALA A 750 -41.24 -22.50 -43.47
N ALA A 751 -40.08 -22.11 -44.00
CA ALA A 751 -39.69 -22.47 -45.37
C ALA A 751 -39.58 -23.99 -45.55
N LEU A 752 -39.00 -24.72 -44.59
CA LEU A 752 -38.90 -26.18 -44.66
C LEU A 752 -40.26 -26.89 -44.59
N ALA A 753 -41.25 -26.34 -43.90
CA ALA A 753 -42.62 -26.89 -43.88
C ALA A 753 -43.28 -26.82 -45.26
N GLU A 754 -43.16 -25.68 -45.95
CA GLU A 754 -43.71 -25.49 -47.31
C GLU A 754 -42.92 -26.25 -48.40
N ILE A 755 -41.60 -26.45 -48.20
CA ILE A 755 -40.73 -27.09 -49.19
C ILE A 755 -40.75 -28.62 -49.10
N ARG A 756 -40.96 -29.24 -47.91
CA ARG A 756 -40.85 -30.71 -47.74
C ARG A 756 -42.04 -31.45 -48.39
N PRO A 757 -41.83 -32.24 -49.46
CA PRO A 757 -42.81 -33.25 -49.84
C PRO A 757 -42.70 -34.39 -48.83
N VAL A 758 -43.61 -34.46 -47.85
CA VAL A 758 -43.61 -35.54 -46.83
C VAL A 758 -43.66 -36.91 -47.53
N PRO A 759 -42.60 -37.76 -47.45
CA PRO A 759 -42.55 -39.04 -48.14
C PRO A 759 -43.31 -40.12 -47.36
N GLY A 760 -44.60 -39.85 -47.09
CA GLY A 760 -45.47 -40.71 -46.27
C GLY A 760 -46.94 -40.33 -46.42
N ASP A 761 -47.27 -39.03 -46.45
CA ASP A 761 -48.65 -38.54 -46.47
C ASP A 761 -49.28 -38.41 -47.87
N ARG A 762 -48.77 -39.20 -48.82
CA ARG A 762 -49.58 -39.66 -49.96
C ARG A 762 -50.42 -40.90 -49.60
N GLN A 763 -50.82 -41.03 -48.33
CA GLN A 763 -51.86 -41.97 -47.90
C GLN A 763 -53.23 -41.52 -48.42
N SER A 764 -53.50 -41.86 -49.68
CA SER A 764 -54.85 -42.11 -50.19
C SER A 764 -55.91 -41.09 -49.78
N ALA A 765 -55.71 -39.82 -50.14
CA ALA A 765 -56.84 -38.95 -50.45
C ALA A 765 -57.66 -39.67 -51.54
N THR A 766 -58.87 -40.11 -51.20
CA THR A 766 -59.77 -40.79 -52.14
C THR A 766 -60.11 -39.85 -53.30
N PRO A 767 -60.08 -40.29 -54.58
CA PRO A 767 -60.19 -39.39 -55.76
C PRO A 767 -61.51 -38.61 -55.95
N ASP A 768 -62.43 -38.63 -54.97
CA ASP A 768 -63.84 -38.26 -55.11
C ASP A 768 -64.24 -36.93 -54.42
N SER A 769 -63.29 -36.03 -54.12
CA SER A 769 -63.59 -34.74 -53.43
C SER A 769 -63.23 -33.45 -54.17
N PHE A 770 -62.31 -33.49 -55.14
CA PHE A 770 -61.91 -32.30 -55.90
C PHE A 770 -61.71 -32.62 -57.39
N GLY A 771 -62.19 -31.74 -58.26
CA GLY A 771 -61.91 -31.83 -59.70
C GLY A 771 -60.53 -31.26 -60.05
N PRO A 772 -59.96 -31.61 -61.22
CA PRO A 772 -58.57 -31.28 -61.58
C PRO A 772 -58.27 -29.76 -61.64
N MET A 773 -59.29 -28.92 -61.78
CA MET A 773 -59.12 -27.46 -61.68
C MET A 773 -58.86 -26.99 -60.24
N ALA A 774 -59.45 -27.63 -59.23
CA ALA A 774 -59.22 -27.32 -57.82
C ALA A 774 -57.85 -27.85 -57.34
N GLU A 775 -57.43 -29.02 -57.84
CA GLU A 775 -56.06 -29.52 -57.65
C GLU A 775 -55.02 -28.55 -58.24
N ALA A 776 -55.26 -28.06 -59.46
CA ALA A 776 -54.39 -27.07 -60.10
C ALA A 776 -54.39 -25.70 -59.39
N GLN A 777 -55.52 -25.25 -58.85
CA GLN A 777 -55.59 -24.04 -58.03
C GLN A 777 -54.79 -24.20 -56.74
N LYS A 778 -54.99 -25.31 -56.01
CA LYS A 778 -54.22 -25.60 -54.80
C LYS A 778 -52.71 -25.64 -55.10
N LEU A 779 -52.28 -26.31 -56.17
CA LEU A 779 -50.85 -26.36 -56.52
C LEU A 779 -50.24 -24.97 -56.79
N VAL A 780 -51.03 -24.01 -57.29
CA VAL A 780 -50.60 -22.61 -57.48
C VAL A 780 -50.55 -21.84 -56.16
N GLU A 781 -51.46 -22.14 -55.22
CA GLU A 781 -51.47 -21.56 -53.87
C GLU A 781 -50.30 -22.10 -53.03
N ASP A 782 -50.11 -23.42 -52.98
CA ASP A 782 -48.95 -24.09 -52.37
C ASP A 782 -47.63 -23.55 -52.97
N SER A 783 -47.56 -23.42 -54.30
CA SER A 783 -46.40 -22.83 -55.00
C SER A 783 -46.20 -21.33 -54.69
N LYS A 784 -47.23 -20.59 -54.27
CA LYS A 784 -47.08 -19.22 -53.80
C LYS A 784 -46.56 -19.20 -52.36
N ALA A 785 -47.17 -19.97 -51.46
CA ALA A 785 -46.76 -20.06 -50.06
C ALA A 785 -45.28 -20.44 -49.91
N ALA A 786 -44.82 -21.46 -50.63
CA ALA A 786 -43.41 -21.86 -50.64
C ALA A 786 -42.46 -20.76 -51.16
N ARG A 787 -42.88 -19.92 -52.12
CA ARG A 787 -42.08 -18.79 -52.62
C ARG A 787 -42.07 -17.61 -51.66
N ASP A 788 -43.20 -17.31 -51.04
CA ASP A 788 -43.31 -16.25 -50.04
C ASP A 788 -42.48 -16.61 -48.78
N ALA A 789 -42.52 -17.87 -48.33
CA ALA A 789 -41.70 -18.37 -47.23
C ALA A 789 -40.19 -18.41 -47.56
N LEU A 790 -39.82 -18.81 -48.79
CA LEU A 790 -38.43 -18.71 -49.27
C LEU A 790 -37.93 -17.26 -49.35
N ALA A 791 -38.78 -16.31 -49.75
CA ALA A 791 -38.43 -14.90 -49.79
C ALA A 791 -38.18 -14.33 -48.38
N VAL A 792 -38.99 -14.73 -47.38
CA VAL A 792 -38.75 -14.39 -45.97
C VAL A 792 -37.45 -15.01 -45.48
N LEU A 793 -37.19 -16.30 -45.74
CA LEU A 793 -35.93 -16.94 -45.34
C LEU A 793 -34.72 -16.23 -45.95
N LEU A 794 -34.73 -16.00 -47.27
CA LEU A 794 -33.64 -15.31 -47.98
C LEU A 794 -33.42 -13.87 -47.49
N ALA A 795 -34.47 -13.15 -47.10
CA ALA A 795 -34.34 -11.84 -46.47
C ALA A 795 -33.67 -11.94 -45.08
N THR A 796 -33.97 -12.99 -44.30
CA THR A 796 -33.35 -13.20 -42.97
C THR A 796 -31.94 -13.81 -43.01
N THR A 797 -31.52 -14.43 -44.12
CA THR A 797 -30.18 -15.02 -44.28
C THR A 797 -29.29 -14.28 -45.29
N GLY A 798 -29.78 -13.18 -45.87
CA GLY A 798 -29.17 -12.52 -47.03
C GLY A 798 -28.10 -11.47 -46.71
N GLU A 799 -28.09 -10.93 -45.49
CA GLU A 799 -27.10 -9.95 -45.04
C GLU A 799 -26.20 -10.57 -43.95
N PRO A 800 -24.92 -10.87 -44.24
CA PRO A 800 -23.90 -10.59 -43.25
C PRO A 800 -23.95 -9.07 -43.00
N ALA A 801 -24.10 -8.64 -41.75
CA ALA A 801 -24.06 -7.23 -41.42
C ALA A 801 -22.69 -6.66 -41.83
N ASN A 802 -22.67 -5.77 -42.81
CA ASN A 802 -21.44 -5.17 -43.31
C ASN A 802 -20.86 -4.25 -42.22
N PRO A 803 -19.67 -4.54 -41.65
CA PRO A 803 -19.05 -3.66 -40.67
C PRO A 803 -18.57 -2.38 -41.36
N ASN A 804 -19.24 -1.27 -41.04
CA ASN A 804 -18.74 0.09 -41.18
C ASN A 804 -18.31 0.60 -39.81
#